data_AF-A0A2J0QAI6-F1
#
_entry.id   AF-A0A2J0QAI6-F1
#
_cell.length_a   1.000
_cell.length_b   1.000
_cell.length_c   1.000
_cell.angle_alpha   90.00
_cell.angle_beta   90.00
_cell.angle_gamma   90.00
#
_symmetry.space_group_name_H-M   'P 1'
#
loop_
_entity.id
_entity.type
_entity.pdbx_description
1 polymer ?
#
loop_
_entity_poly.entity_id
_entity_poly.type
_entity_poly.pdbx_seq_one_letter_code
_entity_poly.pdbx_strand_id
1 'polypeptide(L)'
;MNYFLPIVNHKNLVKTSVIMGVTLFYFWVSMLPVFSYSQYNTHPALTNAAIDFYNLSFSENKLTDDDKKNLIEGAIREDDAPLSVNHFYDPVYNEGWLGYTTSKEWGLYSEVRQATTNLALAQYKLPTSFIDSTSYADWSYERAIWDYARGDRKRAMIGMGHLLHLLEDSAVPEHTRGDTHLPWHHATSSPYEKETDKWKINIWNISENLFNEGENPILLSSQEKYFDEIAKYSNGYFFSEDTIFSDKYYSPNLNSTKFFLIKNENKLFAINYDKNGREYKLALLNTFSLRNFTDVNEVTLEDPDIGSIILDGYWERLSNEFVLNGAGALKLFLEQGEEAKKLYIEKYGESNDEDGLWDKFLGFFGFGNENNTNIDFQIIGGVLNNDNIVYIEQNIKDDANNDNDDAILNNDDAISSPSPSPLLNDDIILQNDDSVPSNYCDDELENRSFINGEVVAVQDGDTFQIHSGRFIRLIGVDSPEKNDDYYEDAKKALSEMIMGNEVLIEAGLDDTDNFGRMLGYVFVNNKFVNLDMIKNGWASATPVKPNTACARLFKDSEDDAKIDRMGMWVVPAKRVVINEIAWAGTGASPYDEWIELYNAEGEDVDLSGWRLESDDLSPAIEFPEGTIIGAGKYFLIERFNDDVVSNIDADLAVSFGHGGLNNNGEVIALYNDFGVVADMVGEKDKMWYSGNSGDRVSMERIDPLVSGKDYSNWKNFTGLSFNGEDSDGGEIKGTPKRVNSKVISRGSADFMLASLGSLLGIGGDFEGGLNEPEMLSDGVVYNDLSSKIIGIALFFEPAVLPDGIIVSVRFSDSSYGVVAINGDGVEKWRYKSTYGRTANLIVLDDGSVMFRHPAGGPITKLDVNGNKIWDSDIGGKTSDLALDDDGNVFFTIVSLDKMVKLSPNGDTLWISTDGSRFGGFNPAPVDGGDVFVSADMNGLPGFYRFNGDTGELLWSDRVKIASLYKAINLTYDKEENMLYASTRSTRIIRIKVLTNEMSEYMTSCNEGVIATVPTKVREDSLLIGMFNVFDVNRKAAICSIEKGNEDGKIFLDTNWEAELSGEVLNKIETDLYGNIFFTTKDGVVESLDSEGNTRWSLDLGSSVSGHLAIGDSVVYVSIDGKLFEISE
;
A
#
# COMPACT_ATOMS: atom_id res chain seq x y z
N MET A 1 -4.57 -50.66 42.32
CA MET A 1 -5.03 -49.86 43.48
C MET A 1 -4.57 -48.42 43.25
N ASN A 2 -5.38 -47.38 43.46
CA ASN A 2 -6.85 -47.33 43.48
C ASN A 2 -7.30 -45.85 43.45
N TYR A 3 -8.12 -45.45 42.46
CA TYR A 3 -8.68 -44.08 42.28
C TYR A 3 -7.62 -42.96 42.07
N PHE A 4 -7.92 -41.77 41.51
CA PHE A 4 -9.19 -41.18 41.08
C PHE A 4 -9.13 -40.67 39.62
N LEU A 5 -10.29 -40.44 39.00
CA LEU A 5 -10.49 -39.68 37.76
C LEU A 5 -11.50 -38.55 38.01
N PRO A 6 -11.28 -37.32 37.50
CA PRO A 6 -12.35 -36.36 37.22
C PRO A 6 -13.01 -36.66 35.86
N ILE A 7 -14.32 -36.42 35.74
CA ILE A 7 -15.08 -36.66 34.51
C ILE A 7 -15.13 -35.36 33.69
N VAL A 8 -14.56 -35.37 32.48
CA VAL A 8 -14.65 -34.25 31.53
C VAL A 8 -15.96 -34.34 30.74
N ASN A 9 -16.62 -33.21 30.54
CA ASN A 9 -17.97 -33.14 29.99
C ASN A 9 -17.97 -33.22 28.45
N HIS A 10 -18.24 -34.42 27.90
CA HIS A 10 -18.08 -34.76 26.48
C HIS A 10 -18.84 -33.89 25.45
N LYS A 11 -19.78 -33.04 25.86
CA LYS A 11 -20.60 -32.24 24.91
C LYS A 11 -19.88 -31.05 24.27
N ASN A 12 -18.86 -30.47 24.91
CA ASN A 12 -18.18 -29.29 24.35
C ASN A 12 -17.12 -29.67 23.32
N LEU A 13 -16.34 -30.74 23.56
CA LEU A 13 -15.33 -31.24 22.62
C LEU A 13 -15.88 -31.45 21.20
N VAL A 14 -17.09 -32.01 21.06
CA VAL A 14 -17.70 -32.27 19.75
C VAL A 14 -18.00 -30.98 18.97
N LYS A 15 -18.34 -29.87 19.64
CA LYS A 15 -18.52 -28.58 18.96
C LYS A 15 -17.18 -27.94 18.59
N THR A 16 -16.21 -27.90 19.51
CA THR A 16 -14.91 -27.28 19.24
C THR A 16 -14.15 -28.03 18.13
N SER A 17 -14.15 -29.36 18.14
CA SER A 17 -13.49 -30.16 17.09
C SER A 17 -14.17 -30.06 15.72
N VAL A 18 -15.49 -29.85 15.65
CA VAL A 18 -16.19 -29.63 14.36
C VAL A 18 -15.88 -28.24 13.80
N ILE A 19 -15.93 -27.19 14.62
CA ILE A 19 -15.60 -25.83 14.16
C ILE A 19 -14.12 -25.74 13.76
N MET A 20 -13.21 -26.18 14.63
CA MET A 20 -11.76 -26.15 14.34
C MET A 20 -11.40 -27.05 13.14
N GLY A 21 -12.14 -28.16 12.93
CA GLY A 21 -12.02 -28.99 11.74
C GLY A 21 -12.46 -28.28 10.45
N VAL A 22 -13.57 -27.54 10.46
CA VAL A 22 -14.03 -26.76 9.30
C VAL A 22 -13.09 -25.59 9.00
N THR A 23 -12.59 -24.88 10.00
CA THR A 23 -11.64 -23.77 9.78
C THR A 23 -10.29 -24.28 9.28
N LEU A 24 -9.78 -25.40 9.81
CA LEU A 24 -8.57 -26.05 9.28
C LEU A 24 -8.79 -26.62 7.87
N PHE A 25 -9.99 -27.12 7.55
CA PHE A 25 -10.31 -27.57 6.19
C PHE A 25 -10.23 -26.42 5.20
N TYR A 26 -10.89 -25.27 5.46
CA TYR A 26 -10.76 -24.08 4.61
C TYR A 26 -9.31 -23.60 4.48
N PHE A 27 -8.55 -23.54 5.58
CA PHE A 27 -7.15 -23.10 5.59
C PHE A 27 -6.21 -24.05 4.82
N TRP A 28 -6.56 -25.34 4.73
CA TRP A 28 -5.82 -26.33 3.93
C TRP A 28 -6.29 -26.39 2.48
N VAL A 29 -7.55 -26.09 2.17
CA VAL A 29 -8.07 -26.05 0.79
C VAL A 29 -7.43 -24.88 0.00
N SER A 30 -7.26 -23.72 0.63
CA SER A 30 -6.79 -22.48 0.00
C SER A 30 -5.28 -22.40 -0.30
N MET A 31 -4.49 -23.44 0.03
CA MET A 31 -3.03 -23.46 -0.11
C MET A 31 -2.54 -24.53 -1.08
N LEU A 32 -3.44 -25.13 -1.87
CA LEU A 32 -3.14 -26.23 -2.78
C LEU A 32 -3.43 -25.80 -4.23
N PRO A 33 -2.50 -26.00 -5.17
CA PRO A 33 -2.73 -25.64 -6.56
C PRO A 33 -3.74 -26.58 -7.21
N VAL A 34 -4.81 -26.01 -7.74
CA VAL A 34 -5.60 -26.61 -8.83
C VAL A 34 -4.82 -26.32 -10.12
N PHE A 35 -4.63 -27.32 -10.98
CA PHE A 35 -3.75 -27.24 -12.14
C PHE A 35 -4.47 -27.76 -13.38
N SER A 36 -5.02 -26.88 -14.22
CA SER A 36 -5.66 -27.26 -15.48
C SER A 36 -4.75 -28.08 -16.41
N TYR A 37 -3.46 -27.72 -16.41
CA TYR A 37 -2.43 -28.30 -17.26
C TYR A 37 -1.05 -28.14 -16.59
N SER A 38 -0.06 -28.95 -16.99
CA SER A 38 1.33 -28.64 -16.61
C SER A 38 1.83 -27.37 -17.31
N GLN A 39 1.98 -26.29 -16.52
CA GLN A 39 2.61 -24.99 -16.81
C GLN A 39 3.80 -25.07 -17.78
N TYR A 40 4.64 -26.11 -17.66
CA TYR A 40 5.88 -26.25 -18.42
C TYR A 40 5.78 -27.14 -19.67
N ASN A 41 4.59 -27.65 -20.02
CA ASN A 41 4.44 -28.66 -21.05
C ASN A 41 3.26 -28.43 -22.00
N THR A 42 2.07 -28.12 -21.47
CA THR A 42 0.82 -28.27 -22.23
C THR A 42 0.21 -26.92 -22.58
N HIS A 43 0.10 -25.98 -21.63
CA HIS A 43 -0.19 -24.55 -21.92
C HIS A 43 0.69 -23.99 -23.06
N PRO A 44 2.04 -23.98 -22.95
CA PRO A 44 2.92 -23.46 -24.01
C PRO A 44 2.86 -24.25 -25.33
N ALA A 45 2.20 -25.41 -25.37
CA ALA A 45 2.05 -26.22 -26.57
C ALA A 45 0.73 -25.96 -27.31
N LEU A 46 -0.37 -25.70 -26.58
CA LEU A 46 -1.63 -25.26 -27.17
C LEU A 46 -1.47 -23.84 -27.74
N THR A 47 -0.89 -22.92 -26.97
CA THR A 47 -0.54 -21.56 -27.44
C THR A 47 0.37 -21.63 -28.68
N ASN A 48 1.38 -22.51 -28.69
CA ASN A 48 2.18 -22.76 -29.89
C ASN A 48 1.32 -23.22 -31.08
N ALA A 49 0.41 -24.16 -30.88
CA ALA A 49 -0.45 -24.71 -31.95
C ALA A 49 -1.44 -23.67 -32.50
N ALA A 50 -1.98 -22.78 -31.66
CA ALA A 50 -2.81 -21.65 -32.08
C ALA A 50 -2.01 -20.65 -32.94
N ILE A 51 -0.78 -20.32 -32.53
CA ILE A 51 0.14 -19.45 -33.30
C ILE A 51 0.52 -20.07 -34.64
N ASP A 52 0.83 -21.37 -34.67
CA ASP A 52 1.17 -22.08 -35.90
C ASP A 52 -0.06 -22.23 -36.83
N PHE A 53 -1.27 -22.39 -36.29
CA PHE A 53 -2.50 -22.42 -37.08
C PHE A 53 -2.88 -21.04 -37.63
N TYR A 54 -2.69 -19.98 -36.84
CA TYR A 54 -2.74 -18.58 -37.31
C TYR A 54 -1.77 -18.36 -38.47
N ASN A 55 -0.50 -18.74 -38.31
CA ASN A 55 0.55 -18.57 -39.31
C ASN A 55 0.38 -19.46 -40.56
N LEU A 56 -0.41 -20.53 -40.50
CA LEU A 56 -0.84 -21.29 -41.68
C LEU A 56 -2.02 -20.62 -42.39
N SER A 57 -3.00 -20.13 -41.62
CA SER A 57 -4.27 -19.57 -42.12
C SER A 57 -4.14 -18.17 -42.71
N PHE A 58 -3.25 -17.33 -42.16
CA PHE A 58 -3.08 -15.94 -42.60
C PHE A 58 -1.68 -15.74 -43.18
N SER A 59 -1.60 -15.61 -44.51
CA SER A 59 -0.32 -15.56 -45.23
C SER A 59 0.39 -14.22 -45.18
N GLU A 60 -0.33 -13.12 -44.92
CA GLU A 60 0.14 -11.75 -45.16
C GLU A 60 0.73 -11.09 -43.90
N ASN A 61 0.17 -11.36 -42.71
CA ASN A 61 0.56 -10.76 -41.44
C ASN A 61 1.10 -11.80 -40.43
N LYS A 62 2.12 -12.59 -40.81
CA LYS A 62 2.64 -13.66 -39.96
C LYS A 62 3.32 -13.15 -38.69
N LEU A 63 3.03 -13.80 -37.56
CA LEU A 63 3.71 -13.60 -36.28
C LEU A 63 5.17 -14.05 -36.39
N THR A 64 6.09 -13.24 -35.85
CA THR A 64 7.53 -13.52 -35.85
C THR A 64 7.93 -14.59 -34.82
N ASP A 65 9.14 -15.14 -34.91
CA ASP A 65 9.68 -16.06 -33.90
C ASP A 65 9.76 -15.40 -32.50
N ASP A 66 10.02 -14.09 -32.43
CA ASP A 66 10.02 -13.32 -31.18
C ASP A 66 8.59 -13.07 -30.67
N ASP A 67 7.63 -12.72 -31.52
CA ASP A 67 6.21 -12.61 -31.12
C ASP A 67 5.72 -13.96 -30.55
N LYS A 68 6.02 -15.05 -31.27
CA LYS A 68 5.68 -16.42 -30.88
C LYS A 68 6.28 -16.79 -29.52
N LYS A 69 7.54 -16.44 -29.29
CA LYS A 69 8.21 -16.62 -28.00
C LYS A 69 7.56 -15.79 -26.89
N ASN A 70 7.22 -14.53 -27.15
CA ASN A 70 6.62 -13.63 -26.15
C ASN A 70 5.20 -14.08 -25.76
N LEU A 71 4.39 -14.54 -26.71
CA LEU A 71 3.07 -15.15 -26.46
C LEU A 71 3.18 -16.41 -25.58
N ILE A 72 4.11 -17.30 -25.91
CA ILE A 72 4.39 -18.51 -25.11
C ILE A 72 4.94 -18.13 -23.72
N GLU A 73 5.75 -17.07 -23.62
CA GLU A 73 6.26 -16.56 -22.33
C GLU A 73 5.13 -16.00 -21.46
N GLY A 74 4.10 -15.34 -22.03
CA GLY A 74 2.90 -14.92 -21.31
C GLY A 74 2.04 -16.10 -20.84
N ALA A 75 1.79 -17.09 -21.71
CA ALA A 75 0.97 -18.26 -21.37
C ALA A 75 1.56 -19.15 -20.25
N ILE A 76 2.88 -19.09 -20.03
CA ILE A 76 3.58 -19.74 -18.90
C ILE A 76 3.48 -18.91 -17.60
N ARG A 77 3.30 -17.58 -17.70
CA ARG A 77 3.33 -16.63 -16.58
C ARG A 77 1.96 -16.39 -15.93
N GLU A 78 0.84 -16.73 -16.57
CA GLU A 78 -0.48 -16.62 -15.92
C GLU A 78 -0.62 -17.64 -14.78
N ASP A 79 0.07 -18.79 -14.86
CA ASP A 79 0.22 -19.78 -13.78
C ASP A 79 1.00 -19.25 -12.54
N ASP A 80 1.71 -18.10 -12.64
CA ASP A 80 2.51 -17.57 -11.53
C ASP A 80 1.62 -16.79 -10.54
N ALA A 81 1.55 -17.31 -9.30
CA ALA A 81 0.66 -16.87 -8.23
C ALA A 81 0.59 -15.33 -7.98
N PRO A 82 -0.61 -14.78 -7.62
CA PRO A 82 -1.67 -15.48 -6.90
C PRO A 82 -3.06 -15.59 -7.60
N LEU A 83 -3.74 -16.71 -7.30
CA LEU A 83 -5.14 -17.09 -7.57
C LEU A 83 -5.48 -17.90 -8.83
N SER A 84 -5.27 -19.22 -8.76
CA SER A 84 -5.90 -20.20 -9.66
C SER A 84 -7.44 -20.21 -9.64
N VAL A 85 -8.08 -19.54 -8.67
CA VAL A 85 -9.56 -19.40 -8.62
C VAL A 85 -10.11 -18.45 -9.70
N ASN A 86 -9.26 -17.60 -10.28
CA ASN A 86 -9.61 -16.69 -11.36
C ASN A 86 -9.62 -17.36 -12.75
N HIS A 87 -9.34 -18.67 -12.84
CA HIS A 87 -9.28 -19.43 -14.10
C HIS A 87 -10.64 -20.05 -14.47
N PHE A 88 -11.63 -19.92 -13.59
CA PHE A 88 -12.96 -20.51 -13.73
C PHE A 88 -13.93 -19.57 -14.47
N TYR A 89 -14.75 -20.14 -15.35
CA TYR A 89 -15.87 -19.44 -15.98
C TYR A 89 -17.01 -20.40 -16.33
N ASP A 90 -18.08 -20.37 -15.54
CA ASP A 90 -19.33 -21.09 -15.81
C ASP A 90 -20.21 -20.27 -16.78
N PRO A 91 -20.39 -20.71 -18.04
CA PRO A 91 -21.11 -19.96 -19.05
C PRO A 91 -22.64 -20.15 -18.98
N VAL A 92 -23.14 -21.03 -18.10
CA VAL A 92 -24.58 -21.26 -17.90
C VAL A 92 -25.16 -20.24 -16.94
N TYR A 93 -24.35 -19.81 -15.96
CA TYR A 93 -24.74 -18.83 -14.93
C TYR A 93 -23.99 -17.49 -15.07
N ASN A 94 -22.92 -17.45 -15.87
CA ASN A 94 -21.96 -16.34 -15.97
C ASN A 94 -21.34 -15.98 -14.60
N GLU A 95 -20.76 -17.01 -13.97
CA GLU A 95 -20.13 -16.94 -12.64
C GLU A 95 -18.70 -17.52 -12.71
N GLY A 96 -17.77 -16.96 -11.94
CA GLY A 96 -16.50 -17.61 -11.64
C GLY A 96 -16.64 -18.69 -10.57
N TRP A 97 -15.54 -19.18 -10.02
CA TRP A 97 -15.59 -20.14 -8.92
C TRP A 97 -16.39 -19.58 -7.75
N LEU A 98 -17.35 -20.35 -7.22
CA LEU A 98 -18.24 -19.95 -6.10
C LEU A 98 -18.97 -18.59 -6.25
N GLY A 99 -19.08 -18.04 -7.47
CA GLY A 99 -19.66 -16.70 -7.70
C GLY A 99 -18.68 -15.54 -7.53
N TYR A 100 -17.36 -15.79 -7.51
CA TYR A 100 -16.34 -14.77 -7.71
C TYR A 100 -16.23 -14.35 -9.19
N THR A 101 -15.33 -13.40 -9.49
CA THR A 101 -14.96 -12.92 -10.83
C THR A 101 -14.72 -14.06 -11.82
N THR A 102 -15.20 -13.92 -13.06
CA THR A 102 -14.93 -14.90 -14.13
C THR A 102 -13.51 -14.73 -14.72
N SER A 103 -12.93 -15.81 -15.26
CA SER A 103 -11.68 -15.75 -16.02
C SER A 103 -11.75 -14.80 -17.23
N LYS A 104 -12.94 -14.71 -17.83
CA LYS A 104 -13.29 -13.72 -18.87
C LYS A 104 -13.06 -12.28 -18.39
N GLU A 105 -13.66 -11.88 -17.27
CA GLU A 105 -13.53 -10.50 -16.77
C GLU A 105 -12.10 -10.21 -16.25
N TRP A 106 -11.46 -11.20 -15.60
CA TRP A 106 -10.08 -11.14 -15.11
C TRP A 106 -9.04 -10.97 -16.23
N GLY A 107 -9.21 -11.67 -17.35
CA GLY A 107 -8.31 -11.57 -18.50
C GLY A 107 -8.48 -10.28 -19.31
N LEU A 108 -9.68 -9.72 -19.34
CA LEU A 108 -10.02 -8.61 -20.24
C LEU A 108 -9.73 -7.22 -19.66
N TYR A 109 -10.23 -6.94 -18.44
CA TYR A 109 -10.33 -5.57 -17.94
C TYR A 109 -9.25 -5.24 -16.90
N SER A 110 -8.53 -4.13 -17.09
CA SER A 110 -7.52 -3.63 -16.15
C SER A 110 -8.12 -3.43 -14.76
N GLU A 111 -9.28 -2.76 -14.67
CA GLU A 111 -9.94 -2.46 -13.38
C GLU A 111 -10.34 -3.73 -12.62
N VAL A 112 -10.90 -4.73 -13.31
CA VAL A 112 -11.31 -5.99 -12.67
C VAL A 112 -10.09 -6.79 -12.23
N ARG A 113 -9.04 -6.85 -13.06
CA ARG A 113 -7.78 -7.53 -12.69
C ARG A 113 -7.15 -6.87 -11.47
N GLN A 114 -7.16 -5.54 -11.39
CA GLN A 114 -6.66 -4.79 -10.24
C GLN A 114 -7.55 -4.97 -9.00
N ALA A 115 -8.87 -4.87 -9.11
CA ALA A 115 -9.83 -5.04 -8.01
C ALA A 115 -9.83 -6.46 -7.43
N THR A 116 -9.82 -7.50 -8.29
CA THR A 116 -9.76 -8.90 -7.86
C THR A 116 -8.39 -9.24 -7.25
N THR A 117 -7.30 -8.64 -7.75
CA THR A 117 -5.97 -8.75 -7.09
C THR A 117 -6.01 -8.09 -5.71
N ASN A 118 -6.63 -6.91 -5.55
CA ASN A 118 -6.77 -6.26 -4.25
C ASN A 118 -7.63 -7.08 -3.26
N LEU A 119 -8.72 -7.69 -3.73
CA LEU A 119 -9.54 -8.61 -2.93
C LEU A 119 -8.77 -9.87 -2.51
N ALA A 120 -7.97 -10.44 -3.41
CA ALA A 120 -7.06 -11.53 -3.11
C ALA A 120 -6.07 -11.17 -2.00
N LEU A 121 -5.30 -10.08 -2.20
CA LEU A 121 -4.25 -9.65 -1.27
C LEU A 121 -4.84 -9.23 0.09
N ALA A 122 -6.07 -8.71 0.13
CA ALA A 122 -6.81 -8.45 1.37
C ALA A 122 -7.16 -9.75 2.14
N GLN A 123 -7.56 -10.82 1.44
CA GLN A 123 -7.88 -12.12 2.05
C GLN A 123 -6.64 -12.87 2.55
N TYR A 124 -5.47 -12.66 1.93
CA TYR A 124 -4.19 -13.28 2.32
C TYR A 124 -3.21 -12.35 3.07
N LYS A 125 -3.60 -11.10 3.36
CA LYS A 125 -2.79 -10.04 4.01
C LYS A 125 -1.39 -9.84 3.40
N LEU A 126 -1.37 -9.47 2.12
CA LEU A 126 -0.20 -8.93 1.43
C LEU A 126 -0.39 -7.42 1.14
N PRO A 127 0.69 -6.62 0.99
CA PRO A 127 0.56 -5.17 0.83
C PRO A 127 -0.11 -4.78 -0.50
N THR A 128 -0.99 -3.79 -0.45
CA THR A 128 -1.65 -3.18 -1.62
C THR A 128 -0.71 -2.31 -2.47
N SER A 129 0.50 -2.01 -1.98
CA SER A 129 1.53 -1.19 -2.65
C SER A 129 2.22 -1.88 -3.84
N PHE A 130 1.50 -2.76 -4.57
CA PHE A 130 1.94 -3.43 -5.79
C PHE A 130 1.07 -3.08 -7.01
N ILE A 131 0.00 -2.29 -6.84
CA ILE A 131 -0.86 -1.82 -7.92
C ILE A 131 -0.78 -0.28 -8.01
N ASP A 132 0.24 0.17 -8.72
CA ASP A 132 0.23 1.42 -9.45
C ASP A 132 -0.75 1.28 -10.63
N SER A 133 -1.58 2.28 -10.96
CA SER A 133 -2.50 2.18 -12.11
C SER A 133 -1.76 2.18 -13.46
N THR A 134 -0.48 2.56 -13.48
CA THR A 134 0.45 2.41 -14.63
C THR A 134 1.19 1.07 -14.64
N SER A 135 0.99 0.21 -13.63
CA SER A 135 1.86 -0.93 -13.24
C SER A 135 2.38 -1.82 -14.38
N TYR A 136 3.66 -2.17 -14.26
CA TYR A 136 4.33 -3.21 -15.06
C TYR A 136 3.78 -4.63 -14.85
N ALA A 137 2.90 -4.85 -13.86
CA ALA A 137 2.30 -6.15 -13.55
C ALA A 137 0.87 -6.35 -14.07
N ASP A 138 0.27 -5.35 -14.72
CA ASP A 138 -1.02 -5.51 -15.41
C ASP A 138 -0.84 -6.21 -16.76
N TRP A 139 -1.49 -7.35 -16.95
CA TRP A 139 -1.45 -8.18 -18.16
C TRP A 139 -2.83 -8.39 -18.80
N SER A 140 -3.80 -7.52 -18.47
CA SER A 140 -5.13 -7.52 -19.10
C SER A 140 -5.06 -7.24 -20.62
N TYR A 141 -6.14 -7.60 -21.33
CA TYR A 141 -6.27 -7.34 -22.76
C TYR A 141 -6.27 -5.83 -23.10
N GLU A 142 -6.97 -5.02 -22.31
CA GLU A 142 -6.94 -3.55 -22.42
C GLU A 142 -5.50 -3.01 -22.37
N ARG A 143 -4.72 -3.49 -21.39
CA ARG A 143 -3.31 -3.11 -21.25
C ARG A 143 -2.46 -3.59 -22.42
N ALA A 144 -2.70 -4.82 -22.91
CA ALA A 144 -1.98 -5.37 -24.06
C ALA A 144 -2.21 -4.57 -25.35
N ILE A 145 -3.45 -4.13 -25.62
CA ILE A 145 -3.78 -3.24 -26.75
C ILE A 145 -3.10 -1.88 -26.61
N TRP A 146 -3.08 -1.29 -25.41
CA TRP A 146 -2.46 0.01 -25.16
C TRP A 146 -0.93 -0.03 -25.28
N ASP A 147 -0.28 -1.10 -24.83
CA ASP A 147 1.15 -1.32 -25.02
C ASP A 147 1.51 -1.62 -26.49
N TYR A 148 0.62 -2.26 -27.25
CA TYR A 148 0.75 -2.40 -28.72
C TYR A 148 0.71 -1.04 -29.41
N ALA A 149 -0.26 -0.18 -29.04
CA ALA A 149 -0.44 1.15 -29.62
C ALA A 149 0.78 2.06 -29.40
N ARG A 150 1.42 1.97 -28.22
CA ARG A 150 2.68 2.65 -27.87
C ARG A 150 3.94 2.01 -28.48
N GLY A 151 3.82 0.90 -29.21
CA GLY A 151 4.95 0.23 -29.85
C GLY A 151 5.77 -0.72 -28.96
N ASP A 152 5.40 -0.93 -27.68
CA ASP A 152 5.95 -2.04 -26.90
C ASP A 152 5.27 -3.36 -27.29
N ARG A 153 5.56 -3.76 -28.53
CA ARG A 153 5.10 -5.02 -29.12
C ARG A 153 5.50 -6.22 -28.25
N LYS A 154 6.65 -6.16 -27.53
CA LYS A 154 7.06 -7.26 -26.66
C LYS A 154 6.07 -7.42 -25.50
N ARG A 155 5.79 -6.34 -24.76
CA ARG A 155 4.86 -6.37 -23.63
C ARG A 155 3.44 -6.72 -24.08
N ALA A 156 3.00 -6.17 -25.21
CA ALA A 156 1.72 -6.50 -25.83
C ALA A 156 1.57 -8.01 -26.13
N MET A 157 2.59 -8.65 -26.73
CA MET A 157 2.57 -10.08 -27.00
C MET A 157 2.60 -10.94 -25.73
N ILE A 158 3.26 -10.50 -24.66
CA ILE A 158 3.20 -11.18 -23.36
C ILE A 158 1.77 -11.10 -22.79
N GLY A 159 1.15 -9.91 -22.77
CA GLY A 159 -0.24 -9.73 -22.30
C GLY A 159 -1.26 -10.55 -23.09
N MET A 160 -1.13 -10.64 -24.42
CA MET A 160 -1.98 -11.54 -25.21
C MET A 160 -1.73 -13.02 -24.89
N GLY A 161 -0.50 -13.40 -24.51
CA GLY A 161 -0.19 -14.73 -24.00
C GLY A 161 -0.91 -15.07 -22.69
N HIS A 162 -1.01 -14.11 -21.78
CA HIS A 162 -1.82 -14.22 -20.56
C HIS A 162 -3.32 -14.41 -20.88
N LEU A 163 -3.85 -13.75 -21.91
CA LEU A 163 -5.24 -13.98 -22.36
C LEU A 163 -5.45 -15.36 -22.99
N LEU A 164 -4.50 -15.84 -23.81
CA LEU A 164 -4.59 -17.16 -24.44
C LEU A 164 -4.67 -18.28 -23.40
N HIS A 165 -3.90 -18.20 -22.31
CA HIS A 165 -3.98 -19.14 -21.19
C HIS A 165 -5.41 -19.27 -20.63
N LEU A 166 -6.07 -18.15 -20.35
CA LEU A 166 -7.44 -18.14 -19.78
C LEU A 166 -8.49 -18.66 -20.79
N LEU A 167 -8.19 -18.60 -22.10
CA LEU A 167 -8.97 -19.25 -23.16
C LEU A 167 -8.67 -20.77 -23.27
N GLU A 168 -7.47 -21.23 -22.91
CA GLU A 168 -7.14 -22.66 -22.76
C GLU A 168 -7.85 -23.27 -21.53
N ASP A 169 -7.89 -22.55 -20.41
CA ASP A 169 -8.70 -22.90 -19.23
C ASP A 169 -10.19 -22.95 -19.53
N SER A 170 -10.70 -22.04 -20.37
CA SER A 170 -12.09 -22.06 -20.82
C SER A 170 -12.44 -23.30 -21.64
N ALA A 171 -11.45 -24.08 -22.10
CA ALA A 171 -11.68 -25.38 -22.72
C ALA A 171 -11.78 -26.54 -21.69
N VAL A 172 -11.44 -26.33 -20.42
CA VAL A 172 -11.43 -27.39 -19.40
C VAL A 172 -12.85 -27.64 -18.85
N PRO A 173 -13.37 -28.90 -18.86
CA PRO A 173 -14.72 -29.20 -18.37
C PRO A 173 -14.91 -28.85 -16.88
N GLU A 174 -13.88 -29.06 -16.07
CA GLU A 174 -13.82 -28.73 -14.65
C GLU A 174 -13.98 -27.22 -14.42
N HIS A 175 -13.15 -26.41 -15.08
CA HIS A 175 -13.16 -24.94 -14.95
C HIS A 175 -14.47 -24.30 -15.43
N THR A 176 -15.13 -24.92 -16.40
CA THR A 176 -16.42 -24.44 -16.94
C THR A 176 -17.65 -25.02 -16.23
N ARG A 177 -17.46 -25.98 -15.31
CA ARG A 177 -18.52 -26.62 -14.51
C ARG A 177 -18.30 -26.41 -13.00
N GLY A 178 -17.38 -25.52 -12.61
CA GLY A 178 -17.13 -25.14 -11.22
C GLY A 178 -16.66 -26.31 -10.35
N ASP A 179 -16.02 -27.30 -10.95
CA ASP A 179 -15.50 -28.50 -10.28
C ASP A 179 -14.04 -28.27 -9.87
N THR A 180 -13.67 -28.62 -8.64
CA THR A 180 -12.35 -28.25 -8.09
C THR A 180 -11.68 -29.40 -7.36
N HIS A 181 -10.51 -29.77 -7.87
CA HIS A 181 -9.76 -30.94 -7.43
C HIS A 181 -8.46 -30.53 -6.73
N LEU A 182 -8.15 -31.18 -5.59
CA LEU A 182 -7.11 -30.72 -4.66
C LEU A 182 -5.98 -31.75 -4.51
N PRO A 183 -4.71 -31.40 -4.81
CA PRO A 183 -3.63 -32.37 -5.03
C PRO A 183 -3.16 -33.19 -3.82
N TRP A 184 -3.63 -32.90 -2.59
CA TRP A 184 -3.26 -33.68 -1.39
C TRP A 184 -4.09 -34.95 -1.18
N HIS A 185 -5.14 -35.16 -1.97
CA HIS A 185 -5.79 -36.46 -2.11
C HIS A 185 -5.48 -37.07 -3.48
N HIS A 186 -4.67 -38.14 -3.52
CA HIS A 186 -4.44 -38.99 -4.69
C HIS A 186 -5.67 -39.82 -5.13
N ALA A 187 -6.87 -39.28 -4.91
CA ALA A 187 -8.17 -39.80 -5.28
C ALA A 187 -9.09 -38.71 -5.86
N THR A 188 -8.64 -37.44 -5.92
CA THR A 188 -9.40 -36.27 -6.37
C THR A 188 -8.45 -35.24 -7.02
N SER A 189 -7.79 -35.66 -8.09
CA SER A 189 -7.16 -34.80 -9.11
C SER A 189 -8.04 -34.90 -10.36
N SER A 190 -8.25 -33.84 -11.15
CA SER A 190 -9.02 -33.99 -12.40
C SER A 190 -8.47 -35.16 -13.22
N PRO A 191 -9.34 -36.04 -13.73
CA PRO A 191 -8.94 -37.01 -14.74
C PRO A 191 -8.40 -36.34 -16.00
N TYR A 192 -9.05 -35.27 -16.47
CA TYR A 192 -8.71 -34.57 -17.71
C TYR A 192 -7.34 -33.88 -17.61
N GLU A 193 -7.14 -33.00 -16.64
CA GLU A 193 -5.87 -32.27 -16.43
C GLU A 193 -4.69 -33.26 -16.37
N LYS A 194 -4.79 -34.24 -15.45
CA LYS A 194 -3.81 -35.30 -15.20
C LYS A 194 -3.47 -36.14 -16.42
N GLU A 195 -4.44 -36.40 -17.30
CA GLU A 195 -4.21 -37.19 -18.51
C GLU A 195 -3.62 -36.33 -19.64
N THR A 196 -3.88 -35.02 -19.67
CA THR A 196 -3.31 -34.12 -20.67
C THR A 196 -1.83 -33.79 -20.44
N ASP A 197 -1.32 -33.96 -19.23
CA ASP A 197 0.10 -33.80 -18.84
C ASP A 197 1.12 -34.63 -19.65
N LYS A 198 0.65 -35.72 -20.30
CA LYS A 198 1.43 -36.54 -21.24
C LYS A 198 1.74 -35.81 -22.54
N TRP A 199 0.97 -34.77 -22.87
CA TRP A 199 1.10 -33.95 -24.07
C TRP A 199 2.04 -32.77 -23.79
N LYS A 200 3.17 -32.69 -24.51
CA LYS A 200 4.24 -31.69 -24.32
C LYS A 200 4.69 -31.13 -25.67
N ILE A 201 4.77 -29.80 -25.84
CA ILE A 201 5.37 -28.93 -26.92
C ILE A 201 5.55 -29.43 -28.38
N ASN A 202 5.78 -30.72 -28.64
CA ASN A 202 5.75 -31.38 -29.96
C ASN A 202 4.48 -32.26 -30.11
N ILE A 203 3.32 -31.81 -29.65
CA ILE A 203 2.07 -32.59 -29.64
C ILE A 203 1.42 -32.57 -31.01
N TRP A 204 1.74 -33.56 -31.83
CA TRP A 204 1.03 -33.82 -33.10
C TRP A 204 1.07 -32.64 -34.08
N ASN A 205 0.52 -32.88 -35.26
CA ASN A 205 0.34 -31.86 -36.28
C ASN A 205 -1.04 -31.20 -36.12
N ILE A 206 -1.45 -30.74 -34.92
CA ILE A 206 -2.82 -30.22 -34.71
C ILE A 206 -3.14 -29.10 -35.70
N SER A 207 -2.27 -28.08 -35.77
CA SER A 207 -2.38 -26.95 -36.70
C SER A 207 -2.37 -27.39 -38.17
N GLU A 208 -1.46 -28.27 -38.57
CA GLU A 208 -1.41 -28.77 -39.95
C GLU A 208 -2.59 -29.69 -40.28
N ASN A 209 -3.11 -30.46 -39.32
CA ASN A 209 -4.25 -31.36 -39.52
C ASN A 209 -5.53 -30.56 -39.74
N LEU A 210 -5.83 -29.60 -38.87
CA LEU A 210 -6.98 -28.69 -39.02
C LEU A 210 -6.92 -27.96 -40.38
N PHE A 211 -5.75 -27.45 -40.75
CA PHE A 211 -5.52 -26.79 -42.03
C PHE A 211 -5.68 -27.73 -43.24
N ASN A 212 -5.22 -28.98 -43.14
CA ASN A 212 -5.39 -30.00 -44.20
C ASN A 212 -6.82 -30.58 -44.26
N GLU A 213 -7.58 -30.56 -43.15
CA GLU A 213 -9.01 -30.88 -43.10
C GLU A 213 -9.88 -29.75 -43.69
N GLY A 214 -9.31 -28.55 -43.84
CA GLY A 214 -9.98 -27.37 -44.40
C GLY A 214 -10.72 -26.53 -43.37
N GLU A 215 -10.46 -26.73 -42.09
CA GLU A 215 -10.98 -25.91 -41.00
C GLU A 215 -10.34 -24.50 -41.06
N ASN A 216 -11.03 -23.49 -40.54
CA ASN A 216 -10.59 -22.08 -40.55
C ASN A 216 -10.64 -21.52 -39.13
N PRO A 217 -9.78 -20.53 -38.76
CA PRO A 217 -9.92 -19.81 -37.51
C PRO A 217 -11.32 -19.22 -37.36
N ILE A 218 -11.93 -19.40 -36.19
CA ILE A 218 -13.26 -18.85 -35.89
C ILE A 218 -13.08 -17.34 -35.68
N LEU A 219 -13.93 -16.51 -36.31
CA LEU A 219 -13.83 -15.05 -36.23
C LEU A 219 -15.05 -14.47 -35.51
N LEU A 220 -14.83 -13.89 -34.33
CA LEU A 220 -15.82 -13.24 -33.46
C LEU A 220 -15.43 -11.77 -33.22
N SER A 221 -16.39 -10.90 -32.91
CA SER A 221 -16.14 -9.44 -32.83
C SER A 221 -15.60 -8.92 -31.49
N SER A 222 -15.58 -9.72 -30.43
CA SER A 222 -14.96 -9.36 -29.15
C SER A 222 -14.28 -10.57 -28.50
N GLN A 223 -13.30 -10.32 -27.63
CA GLN A 223 -12.58 -11.38 -26.92
C GLN A 223 -13.51 -12.16 -25.96
N GLU A 224 -14.50 -11.48 -25.38
CA GLU A 224 -15.57 -12.07 -24.55
C GLU A 224 -16.28 -13.21 -25.30
N LYS A 225 -16.53 -13.03 -26.60
CA LYS A 225 -17.23 -14.00 -27.44
C LYS A 225 -16.39 -15.29 -27.64
N TYR A 226 -15.06 -15.22 -27.59
CA TYR A 226 -14.20 -16.41 -27.59
C TYR A 226 -14.26 -17.18 -26.25
N PHE A 227 -14.23 -16.49 -25.11
CA PHE A 227 -14.49 -17.12 -23.80
C PHE A 227 -15.86 -17.83 -23.80
N ASP A 228 -16.90 -17.11 -24.24
CA ASP A 228 -18.26 -17.61 -24.32
C ASP A 228 -18.39 -18.86 -25.21
N GLU A 229 -17.82 -18.87 -26.43
CA GLU A 229 -17.92 -20.03 -27.34
C GLU A 229 -17.15 -21.25 -26.85
N ILE A 230 -15.89 -21.08 -26.39
CA ILE A 230 -15.09 -22.21 -25.88
C ILE A 230 -15.73 -22.78 -24.62
N ALA A 231 -16.12 -21.93 -23.66
CA ALA A 231 -16.71 -22.38 -22.40
C ALA A 231 -18.06 -23.08 -22.61
N LYS A 232 -18.95 -22.54 -23.46
CA LYS A 232 -20.24 -23.18 -23.77
C LYS A 232 -20.08 -24.52 -24.45
N TYR A 233 -19.03 -24.68 -25.27
CA TYR A 233 -18.70 -25.98 -25.85
C TYR A 233 -18.20 -26.97 -24.80
N SER A 234 -17.26 -26.57 -23.93
CA SER A 234 -16.73 -27.46 -22.89
C SER A 234 -17.82 -27.89 -21.90
N ASN A 235 -18.55 -26.92 -21.33
CA ASN A 235 -19.67 -27.16 -20.42
C ASN A 235 -20.78 -27.99 -21.08
N GLY A 236 -21.21 -27.63 -22.30
CA GLY A 236 -22.39 -28.21 -22.93
C GLY A 236 -22.22 -29.63 -23.47
N TYR A 237 -20.98 -30.04 -23.79
CA TYR A 237 -20.69 -31.33 -24.43
C TYR A 237 -19.96 -32.33 -23.51
N PHE A 238 -19.23 -31.88 -22.49
CA PHE A 238 -18.34 -32.72 -21.67
C PHE A 238 -18.72 -32.72 -20.18
N PHE A 239 -18.22 -33.70 -19.44
CA PHE A 239 -18.36 -33.79 -17.99
C PHE A 239 -17.01 -33.59 -17.30
N SER A 240 -16.98 -32.93 -16.14
CA SER A 240 -15.98 -33.22 -15.11
C SER A 240 -16.46 -34.39 -14.25
N GLU A 241 -15.56 -35.04 -13.48
CA GLU A 241 -15.90 -36.29 -12.80
C GLU A 241 -17.01 -36.15 -11.74
N ASP A 242 -16.97 -35.13 -10.87
CA ASP A 242 -17.97 -34.96 -9.82
C ASP A 242 -19.29 -34.34 -10.36
N THR A 243 -19.32 -33.79 -11.58
CA THR A 243 -20.52 -33.15 -12.17
C THR A 243 -21.32 -34.02 -13.14
N ILE A 244 -20.97 -35.30 -13.33
CA ILE A 244 -21.68 -36.26 -14.22
C ILE A 244 -23.19 -36.35 -13.92
N PHE A 245 -23.56 -36.25 -12.64
CA PHE A 245 -24.96 -36.33 -12.16
C PHE A 245 -25.47 -34.99 -11.59
N SER A 246 -24.86 -33.86 -11.95
CA SER A 246 -25.21 -32.56 -11.39
C SER A 246 -26.49 -32.00 -12.03
N ASP A 247 -27.56 -31.85 -11.23
CA ASP A 247 -28.78 -31.13 -11.62
C ASP A 247 -28.54 -29.64 -11.96
N LYS A 248 -27.35 -29.09 -11.68
CA LYS A 248 -26.94 -27.73 -12.14
C LYS A 248 -26.66 -27.69 -13.65
N TYR A 249 -26.24 -28.82 -14.25
CA TYR A 249 -25.76 -28.87 -15.63
C TYR A 249 -26.55 -29.90 -16.45
N TYR A 250 -27.72 -29.50 -16.95
CA TYR A 250 -28.66 -30.36 -17.69
C TYR A 250 -28.12 -30.98 -19.00
N SER A 251 -26.94 -30.53 -19.45
CA SER A 251 -26.18 -31.11 -20.56
C SER A 251 -24.68 -31.22 -20.18
N PRO A 252 -23.94 -32.17 -20.78
CA PRO A 252 -24.43 -33.30 -21.57
C PRO A 252 -25.23 -34.29 -20.70
N ASN A 253 -25.84 -35.32 -21.28
CA ASN A 253 -26.64 -36.29 -20.50
C ASN A 253 -26.47 -37.74 -20.98
N LEU A 254 -26.63 -38.68 -20.04
CA LEU A 254 -26.31 -40.10 -20.19
C LEU A 254 -27.37 -40.93 -20.96
N ASN A 255 -28.32 -40.31 -21.66
CA ASN A 255 -29.46 -41.01 -22.28
C ASN A 255 -29.07 -41.93 -23.45
N SER A 256 -27.97 -41.61 -24.15
CA SER A 256 -27.45 -42.39 -25.28
C SER A 256 -26.38 -43.37 -24.81
N THR A 257 -26.62 -44.69 -24.97
CA THR A 257 -25.70 -45.72 -24.47
C THR A 257 -25.41 -46.81 -25.51
N LYS A 258 -24.18 -47.36 -25.50
CA LYS A 258 -23.69 -48.27 -26.54
C LYS A 258 -22.57 -49.17 -26.01
N PHE A 259 -22.64 -50.47 -26.31
CA PHE A 259 -21.60 -51.43 -25.92
C PHE A 259 -20.41 -51.39 -26.88
N PHE A 260 -19.19 -51.43 -26.33
CA PHE A 260 -17.94 -51.56 -27.07
C PHE A 260 -17.14 -52.75 -26.53
N LEU A 261 -16.49 -53.48 -27.44
CA LEU A 261 -15.62 -54.60 -27.10
C LEU A 261 -14.20 -54.09 -26.82
N ILE A 262 -13.79 -54.08 -25.53
CA ILE A 262 -12.46 -53.63 -25.09
C ILE A 262 -11.80 -54.77 -24.31
N LYS A 263 -10.54 -55.10 -24.62
CA LYS A 263 -9.78 -56.23 -24.01
C LYS A 263 -10.51 -57.60 -24.01
N ASN A 264 -11.44 -57.81 -24.93
CA ASN A 264 -12.37 -58.96 -25.07
C ASN A 264 -13.60 -58.96 -24.14
N GLU A 265 -13.88 -57.87 -23.42
CA GLU A 265 -15.10 -57.68 -22.64
C GLU A 265 -16.01 -56.62 -23.27
N ASN A 266 -17.34 -56.78 -23.12
CA ASN A 266 -18.31 -55.78 -23.55
C ASN A 266 -18.51 -54.76 -22.43
N LYS A 267 -17.82 -53.62 -22.53
CA LYS A 267 -18.01 -52.46 -21.63
C LYS A 267 -19.13 -51.57 -22.20
N LEU A 268 -20.00 -51.03 -21.35
CA LEU A 268 -21.08 -50.11 -21.75
C LEU A 268 -20.60 -48.67 -21.60
N PHE A 269 -20.79 -47.84 -22.62
CA PHE A 269 -20.46 -46.42 -22.57
C PHE A 269 -21.71 -45.56 -22.77
N ALA A 270 -21.76 -44.42 -22.09
CA ALA A 270 -22.54 -43.29 -22.55
C ALA A 270 -21.84 -42.66 -23.76
N ILE A 271 -22.62 -42.21 -24.74
CA ILE A 271 -22.15 -41.69 -26.03
C ILE A 271 -22.74 -40.30 -26.26
N ASN A 272 -21.89 -39.38 -26.70
CA ASN A 272 -22.30 -38.06 -27.15
C ASN A 272 -21.81 -37.81 -28.59
N TYR A 273 -22.31 -36.74 -29.19
CA TYR A 273 -21.89 -36.22 -30.48
C TYR A 273 -21.41 -34.78 -30.27
N ASP A 274 -20.27 -34.42 -30.84
CA ASP A 274 -19.76 -33.03 -30.75
C ASP A 274 -20.57 -32.07 -31.65
N LYS A 275 -20.22 -30.77 -31.65
CA LYS A 275 -20.90 -29.75 -32.47
C LYS A 275 -20.88 -30.04 -33.97
N ASN A 276 -19.94 -30.87 -34.42
CA ASN A 276 -19.77 -31.31 -35.81
C ASN A 276 -20.43 -32.69 -36.07
N GLY A 277 -21.07 -33.29 -35.07
CA GLY A 277 -21.73 -34.58 -35.15
C GLY A 277 -20.81 -35.80 -35.09
N ARG A 278 -19.52 -35.65 -34.70
CA ARG A 278 -18.60 -36.80 -34.57
C ARG A 278 -18.92 -37.55 -33.25
N GLU A 279 -19.08 -38.88 -33.32
CA GLU A 279 -19.42 -39.72 -32.16
C GLU A 279 -18.22 -39.92 -31.22
N TYR A 280 -18.38 -39.74 -29.91
CA TYR A 280 -17.35 -40.06 -28.92
C TYR A 280 -17.93 -40.67 -27.63
N LYS A 281 -17.03 -41.22 -26.81
CA LYS A 281 -17.36 -41.83 -25.51
C LYS A 281 -17.43 -40.73 -24.46
N LEU A 282 -18.61 -40.56 -23.87
CA LEU A 282 -18.87 -39.51 -22.89
C LEU A 282 -18.45 -39.96 -21.48
N ALA A 283 -18.87 -41.14 -21.05
CA ALA A 283 -18.52 -41.73 -19.76
C ALA A 283 -18.61 -43.27 -19.82
N LEU A 284 -17.90 -43.98 -18.94
CA LEU A 284 -18.07 -45.43 -18.75
C LEU A 284 -19.28 -45.70 -17.85
N LEU A 285 -20.15 -46.65 -18.23
CA LEU A 285 -21.26 -47.11 -17.41
C LEU A 285 -20.93 -48.49 -16.84
N ASN A 286 -20.57 -48.55 -15.56
CA ASN A 286 -20.37 -49.82 -14.86
C ASN A 286 -21.74 -50.40 -14.47
N THR A 287 -21.98 -51.66 -14.86
CA THR A 287 -23.28 -52.32 -14.69
C THR A 287 -23.20 -53.60 -13.89
N PHE A 288 -24.07 -53.74 -12.89
CA PHE A 288 -24.24 -54.98 -12.14
C PHE A 288 -25.45 -55.76 -12.66
N SER A 289 -25.37 -57.10 -12.69
CA SER A 289 -26.43 -57.97 -13.23
C SER A 289 -26.90 -59.02 -12.23
N LEU A 290 -28.17 -58.92 -11.83
CA LEU A 290 -28.85 -59.87 -10.93
C LEU A 290 -30.14 -60.38 -11.57
N ARG A 291 -30.18 -61.69 -11.88
CA ARG A 291 -31.39 -62.44 -12.26
C ARG A 291 -32.33 -61.71 -13.24
N ASN A 292 -31.78 -61.33 -14.40
CA ASN A 292 -32.46 -60.65 -15.51
C ASN A 292 -32.76 -59.15 -15.31
N PHE A 293 -32.25 -58.51 -14.24
CA PHE A 293 -32.01 -57.07 -14.22
C PHE A 293 -30.52 -56.80 -14.41
N THR A 294 -30.22 -55.83 -15.26
CA THR A 294 -28.91 -55.19 -15.41
C THR A 294 -29.13 -53.72 -15.06
N ASP A 295 -28.38 -53.21 -14.10
CA ASP A 295 -28.56 -51.86 -13.54
C ASP A 295 -27.22 -51.13 -13.52
N VAL A 296 -27.22 -49.81 -13.71
CA VAL A 296 -25.99 -48.99 -13.69
C VAL A 296 -25.65 -48.71 -12.24
N ASN A 297 -24.51 -49.21 -11.77
CA ASN A 297 -24.11 -49.09 -10.37
C ASN A 297 -23.09 -47.98 -10.10
N GLU A 298 -22.45 -47.45 -11.15
CA GLU A 298 -21.34 -46.49 -11.08
C GLU A 298 -21.08 -45.93 -12.49
N VAL A 299 -20.65 -44.67 -12.58
CA VAL A 299 -20.28 -43.97 -13.81
C VAL A 299 -19.04 -43.13 -13.53
N THR A 300 -18.06 -43.16 -14.44
CA THR A 300 -16.74 -42.51 -14.26
C THR A 300 -16.09 -42.18 -15.62
N LEU A 301 -15.06 -41.34 -15.58
CA LEU A 301 -14.20 -40.98 -16.72
C LEU A 301 -12.90 -41.82 -16.76
N GLU A 302 -12.46 -42.41 -15.64
CA GLU A 302 -11.30 -43.31 -15.57
C GLU A 302 -11.71 -44.78 -15.30
N ASP A 303 -11.11 -45.73 -16.02
CA ASP A 303 -11.13 -47.15 -15.61
C ASP A 303 -9.77 -47.79 -16.00
N PRO A 304 -9.07 -48.49 -15.07
CA PRO A 304 -7.74 -49.05 -15.35
C PRO A 304 -7.68 -50.11 -16.46
N ASP A 305 -8.82 -50.71 -16.82
CA ASP A 305 -8.92 -51.68 -17.90
C ASP A 305 -9.17 -51.03 -19.27
N ILE A 306 -9.79 -49.86 -19.35
CA ILE A 306 -9.98 -49.14 -20.61
C ILE A 306 -8.90 -48.07 -20.86
N GLY A 307 -8.27 -47.55 -19.80
CA GLY A 307 -7.36 -46.42 -19.85
C GLY A 307 -8.06 -45.11 -20.25
N SER A 308 -7.29 -44.14 -20.73
CA SER A 308 -7.74 -42.79 -21.06
C SER A 308 -8.61 -42.64 -22.33
N ILE A 309 -9.26 -43.71 -22.79
CA ILE A 309 -10.04 -43.78 -24.05
C ILE A 309 -11.29 -42.87 -24.10
N ILE A 310 -11.65 -42.24 -22.96
CA ILE A 310 -12.67 -41.20 -22.84
C ILE A 310 -11.97 -39.83 -22.97
N LEU A 311 -11.01 -39.56 -22.10
CA LEU A 311 -10.26 -38.30 -21.98
C LEU A 311 -9.43 -37.96 -23.23
N ASP A 312 -8.89 -38.95 -23.94
CA ASP A 312 -8.29 -38.75 -25.28
C ASP A 312 -9.29 -38.20 -26.30
N GLY A 313 -10.55 -38.63 -26.22
CA GLY A 313 -11.63 -38.12 -27.06
C GLY A 313 -12.16 -36.75 -26.61
N TYR A 314 -11.94 -36.37 -25.35
CA TYR A 314 -12.18 -35.02 -24.87
C TYR A 314 -11.07 -34.10 -25.41
N TRP A 315 -9.80 -34.47 -25.20
CA TRP A 315 -8.64 -33.72 -25.66
C TRP A 315 -8.65 -33.49 -27.18
N GLU A 316 -8.95 -34.51 -27.99
CA GLU A 316 -9.13 -34.39 -29.46
C GLU A 316 -10.09 -33.27 -29.86
N ARG A 317 -11.09 -32.96 -29.02
CA ARG A 317 -12.12 -31.95 -29.31
C ARG A 317 -11.76 -30.60 -28.71
N LEU A 318 -11.40 -30.58 -27.43
CA LEU A 318 -11.17 -29.35 -26.68
C LEU A 318 -9.89 -28.63 -27.14
N SER A 319 -8.82 -29.37 -27.45
CA SER A 319 -7.60 -28.77 -28.05
C SER A 319 -7.85 -28.21 -29.46
N ASN A 320 -8.67 -28.88 -30.27
CA ASN A 320 -9.06 -28.38 -31.59
C ASN A 320 -9.89 -27.09 -31.47
N GLU A 321 -10.90 -27.06 -30.60
CA GLU A 321 -11.70 -25.85 -30.37
C GLU A 321 -10.86 -24.68 -29.87
N PHE A 322 -9.94 -24.91 -28.93
CA PHE A 322 -9.01 -23.87 -28.52
C PHE A 322 -8.15 -23.38 -29.69
N VAL A 323 -7.53 -24.27 -30.48
CA VAL A 323 -6.66 -23.84 -31.59
C VAL A 323 -7.43 -23.07 -32.67
N LEU A 324 -8.68 -23.43 -32.95
CA LEU A 324 -9.55 -22.71 -33.89
C LEU A 324 -9.96 -21.32 -33.37
N ASN A 325 -10.27 -21.19 -32.08
CA ASN A 325 -10.70 -19.92 -31.48
C ASN A 325 -9.50 -19.00 -31.13
N GLY A 326 -8.42 -19.54 -30.56
CA GLY A 326 -7.21 -18.81 -30.19
C GLY A 326 -6.49 -18.18 -31.40
N ALA A 327 -6.51 -18.85 -32.56
CA ALA A 327 -6.06 -18.24 -33.81
C ALA A 327 -6.97 -17.08 -34.29
N GLY A 328 -8.25 -17.10 -33.94
CA GLY A 328 -9.18 -15.98 -34.14
C GLY A 328 -8.94 -14.83 -33.16
N ALA A 329 -8.78 -15.14 -31.88
CA ALA A 329 -8.44 -14.19 -30.82
C ALA A 329 -7.13 -13.45 -31.11
N LEU A 330 -6.10 -14.17 -31.58
CA LEU A 330 -4.84 -13.59 -32.08
C LEU A 330 -5.03 -12.65 -33.27
N LYS A 331 -5.92 -13.00 -34.21
CA LYS A 331 -6.23 -12.11 -35.33
C LYS A 331 -6.90 -10.82 -34.85
N LEU A 332 -7.93 -10.93 -34.03
CA LEU A 332 -8.65 -9.77 -33.48
C LEU A 332 -7.71 -8.83 -32.70
N PHE A 333 -6.81 -9.39 -31.88
CA PHE A 333 -5.78 -8.64 -31.16
C PHE A 333 -4.83 -7.86 -32.09
N LEU A 334 -4.38 -8.46 -33.18
CA LEU A 334 -3.50 -7.79 -34.15
C LEU A 334 -4.24 -6.69 -34.94
N GLU A 335 -5.50 -6.92 -35.30
CA GLU A 335 -6.32 -5.94 -36.01
C GLU A 335 -6.65 -4.74 -35.11
N GLN A 336 -7.12 -4.98 -33.87
CA GLN A 336 -7.35 -3.92 -32.87
C GLN A 336 -6.05 -3.22 -32.44
N GLY A 337 -4.92 -3.94 -32.36
CA GLY A 337 -3.61 -3.36 -32.06
C GLY A 337 -3.14 -2.35 -33.11
N GLU A 338 -3.26 -2.68 -34.41
CA GLU A 338 -2.94 -1.74 -35.49
C GLU A 338 -3.97 -0.59 -35.63
N GLU A 339 -5.24 -0.80 -35.24
CA GLU A 339 -6.23 0.27 -35.15
C GLU A 339 -5.92 1.25 -34.01
N ALA A 340 -5.69 0.75 -32.79
CA ALA A 340 -5.30 1.56 -31.64
C ALA A 340 -3.99 2.32 -31.88
N LYS A 341 -3.02 1.69 -32.57
CA LYS A 341 -1.76 2.32 -33.00
C LYS A 341 -1.97 3.43 -34.03
N LYS A 342 -2.90 3.28 -34.98
CA LYS A 342 -3.26 4.39 -35.89
C LYS A 342 -3.87 5.56 -35.13
N LEU A 343 -4.83 5.31 -34.25
CA LEU A 343 -5.47 6.35 -33.43
C LEU A 343 -4.47 7.03 -32.50
N TYR A 344 -3.49 6.29 -31.97
CA TYR A 344 -2.37 6.85 -31.19
C TYR A 344 -1.51 7.80 -32.03
N ILE A 345 -1.10 7.38 -33.24
CA ILE A 345 -0.32 8.22 -34.18
C ILE A 345 -1.14 9.42 -34.68
N GLU A 346 -2.46 9.28 -34.85
CA GLU A 346 -3.35 10.37 -35.25
C GLU A 346 -3.55 11.40 -34.12
N LYS A 347 -3.70 10.95 -32.87
CA LYS A 347 -3.90 11.83 -31.70
C LYS A 347 -2.63 12.54 -31.24
N TYR A 348 -1.46 11.90 -31.37
CA TYR A 348 -0.18 12.44 -30.87
C TYR A 348 0.83 12.82 -31.96
N GLY A 349 0.56 12.50 -33.23
CA GLY A 349 1.32 12.90 -34.42
C GLY A 349 2.42 11.93 -34.86
N GLU A 350 2.82 12.02 -36.14
CA GLU A 350 4.02 11.33 -36.66
C GLU A 350 5.31 11.95 -36.09
N SER A 351 5.86 11.33 -35.05
CA SER A 351 7.26 11.54 -34.65
C SER A 351 8.21 11.04 -35.76
N ASN A 352 8.60 11.94 -36.65
CA ASN A 352 9.48 11.62 -37.77
C ASN A 352 10.88 11.22 -37.27
N ASP A 353 11.37 10.06 -37.70
CA ASP A 353 12.67 9.50 -37.34
C ASP A 353 13.85 10.37 -37.84
N GLU A 354 14.45 11.16 -36.94
CA GLU A 354 15.92 11.35 -36.88
C GLU A 354 16.40 11.94 -35.53
N ASP A 355 15.56 12.69 -34.80
CA ASP A 355 15.94 13.40 -33.55
C ASP A 355 16.01 12.51 -32.28
N GLY A 356 16.04 11.19 -32.42
CA GLY A 356 16.10 10.18 -31.34
C GLY A 356 17.40 10.14 -30.50
N LEU A 357 18.05 11.30 -30.38
CA LEU A 357 19.27 11.58 -29.62
C LEU A 357 19.00 12.62 -28.51
N TRP A 358 18.01 13.51 -28.66
CA TRP A 358 17.64 14.48 -27.61
C TRP A 358 16.88 13.86 -26.44
N ASP A 359 15.92 12.96 -26.68
CA ASP A 359 15.23 12.24 -25.59
C ASP A 359 16.20 11.34 -24.82
N LYS A 360 17.20 10.76 -25.51
CA LYS A 360 18.29 10.01 -24.88
C LYS A 360 19.30 10.89 -24.14
N PHE A 361 19.33 12.20 -24.42
CA PHE A 361 20.15 13.18 -23.71
C PHE A 361 19.42 13.72 -22.48
N LEU A 362 18.12 14.04 -22.59
CA LEU A 362 17.27 14.47 -21.47
C LEU A 362 17.02 13.32 -20.47
N GLY A 363 16.81 12.09 -20.96
CA GLY A 363 16.76 10.87 -20.16
C GLY A 363 18.10 10.48 -19.51
N PHE A 364 19.21 11.15 -19.86
CA PHE A 364 20.51 11.01 -19.18
C PHE A 364 20.75 12.12 -18.13
N PHE A 365 19.90 13.15 -18.08
CA PHE A 365 20.04 14.31 -17.20
C PHE A 365 18.79 14.70 -16.39
N GLY A 366 17.73 13.89 -16.41
CA GLY A 366 16.57 14.04 -15.52
C GLY A 366 15.62 15.20 -15.86
N PHE A 367 15.61 15.68 -17.11
CA PHE A 367 14.72 16.76 -17.58
C PHE A 367 13.77 16.28 -18.69
N GLY A 368 13.26 15.05 -18.56
CA GLY A 368 12.07 14.58 -19.28
C GLY A 368 10.80 15.00 -18.53
N ASN A 369 9.75 15.39 -19.26
CA ASN A 369 8.57 16.06 -18.69
C ASN A 369 7.44 15.07 -18.33
N GLU A 370 7.49 14.47 -17.14
CA GLU A 370 6.45 13.56 -16.64
C GLU A 370 5.24 14.30 -16.05
N ASN A 371 4.52 15.01 -16.92
CA ASN A 371 3.23 15.63 -16.62
C ASN A 371 2.15 15.10 -17.59
N ASN A 372 2.10 13.77 -17.80
CA ASN A 372 1.05 13.14 -18.62
C ASN A 372 0.87 11.62 -18.37
N THR A 373 0.22 11.24 -17.26
CA THR A 373 -0.12 9.82 -16.94
C THR A 373 -1.59 9.59 -16.56
N ASN A 374 -2.49 10.50 -16.96
CA ASN A 374 -3.88 10.08 -17.19
C ASN A 374 -3.86 9.12 -18.40
N ILE A 375 -3.99 7.82 -18.14
CA ILE A 375 -3.97 6.81 -19.20
C ILE A 375 -5.19 7.03 -20.08
N ASP A 376 -4.96 7.26 -21.37
CA ASP A 376 -5.97 7.71 -22.33
C ASP A 376 -6.89 6.56 -22.79
N PHE A 377 -7.57 5.93 -21.82
CA PHE A 377 -8.46 4.77 -21.98
C PHE A 377 -9.61 5.03 -22.96
N GLN A 378 -9.96 6.30 -23.24
CA GLN A 378 -10.96 6.64 -24.26
C GLN A 378 -10.58 6.13 -25.66
N ILE A 379 -9.27 6.09 -26.01
CA ILE A 379 -8.80 5.53 -27.29
C ILE A 379 -9.04 4.01 -27.31
N ILE A 380 -8.67 3.32 -26.22
CA ILE A 380 -8.81 1.87 -26.07
C ILE A 380 -10.31 1.50 -26.12
N GLY A 381 -11.13 2.19 -25.33
CA GLY A 381 -12.57 2.00 -25.28
C GLY A 381 -13.26 2.20 -26.64
N GLY A 382 -12.77 3.14 -27.47
CA GLY A 382 -13.25 3.29 -28.84
C GLY A 382 -12.99 2.03 -29.71
N VAL A 383 -11.79 1.48 -29.64
CA VAL A 383 -11.38 0.27 -30.40
C VAL A 383 -12.06 -1.00 -29.87
N LEU A 384 -12.30 -1.10 -28.57
CA LEU A 384 -12.93 -2.28 -27.96
C LEU A 384 -14.46 -2.31 -28.12
N ASN A 385 -15.13 -1.16 -28.10
CA ASN A 385 -16.60 -1.06 -28.27
C ASN A 385 -17.06 -1.07 -29.75
N ASN A 386 -16.18 -1.40 -30.70
CA ASN A 386 -16.39 -1.24 -32.15
C ASN A 386 -17.28 -2.34 -32.78
N ASP A 387 -18.37 -2.75 -32.11
CA ASP A 387 -19.31 -3.83 -32.51
C ASP A 387 -20.19 -3.45 -33.74
N ASN A 388 -19.75 -2.48 -34.56
CA ASN A 388 -20.48 -1.87 -35.67
C ASN A 388 -19.70 -1.72 -37.00
N ILE A 389 -18.48 -2.27 -37.12
CA ILE A 389 -17.76 -2.30 -38.41
C ILE A 389 -18.13 -3.57 -39.19
N VAL A 390 -19.02 -3.39 -40.18
CA VAL A 390 -19.31 -4.40 -41.21
C VAL A 390 -18.07 -4.64 -42.08
N TYR A 391 -17.74 -5.90 -42.35
CA TYR A 391 -16.67 -6.29 -43.29
C TYR A 391 -16.77 -5.57 -44.64
N ILE A 392 -15.83 -4.67 -44.93
CA ILE A 392 -15.62 -4.13 -46.27
C ILE A 392 -14.50 -4.92 -46.95
N GLU A 393 -14.86 -5.99 -47.64
CA GLU A 393 -13.99 -6.57 -48.68
C GLU A 393 -13.84 -5.56 -49.83
N GLN A 394 -12.73 -4.83 -49.88
CA GLN A 394 -12.30 -4.15 -51.11
C GLN A 394 -10.90 -4.56 -51.54
N ASN A 395 -10.89 -5.68 -52.25
CA ASN A 395 -10.06 -5.97 -53.42
C ASN A 395 -9.15 -4.79 -53.84
N ILE A 396 -7.86 -4.85 -53.48
CA ILE A 396 -6.86 -4.05 -54.17
C ILE A 396 -6.83 -4.51 -55.63
N LYS A 397 -7.14 -3.57 -56.53
CA LYS A 397 -6.73 -3.65 -57.94
C LYS A 397 -6.13 -2.33 -58.35
N ASP A 398 -4.97 -2.44 -58.97
CA ASP A 398 -4.35 -1.36 -59.71
C ASP A 398 -5.31 -0.88 -60.81
N ASP A 399 -5.41 0.43 -60.99
CA ASP A 399 -4.70 1.03 -62.12
C ASP A 399 -4.52 2.55 -61.93
N ALA A 400 -3.59 3.14 -62.67
CA ALA A 400 -3.29 4.57 -62.58
C ALA A 400 -4.00 5.41 -63.65
N ASN A 401 -4.01 6.73 -63.43
CA ASN A 401 -3.78 7.84 -64.38
C ASN A 401 -4.84 8.97 -64.44
N ASN A 402 -4.30 10.19 -64.39
CA ASN A 402 -4.63 11.40 -65.17
C ASN A 402 -5.95 12.20 -65.00
N ASP A 403 -5.71 13.51 -64.81
CA ASP A 403 -6.26 14.67 -65.50
C ASP A 403 -7.75 15.09 -65.37
N ASN A 404 -7.91 16.29 -64.79
CA ASN A 404 -8.66 17.45 -65.30
C ASN A 404 -9.73 17.23 -66.41
N ASP A 405 -10.96 17.71 -66.20
CA ASP A 405 -11.39 19.02 -66.74
C ASP A 405 -12.86 19.39 -66.41
N ASP A 406 -13.05 20.69 -66.14
CA ASP A 406 -14.17 21.59 -66.47
C ASP A 406 -15.66 21.13 -66.69
N ALA A 407 -16.53 21.80 -65.91
CA ALA A 407 -17.59 22.72 -66.39
C ALA A 407 -19.09 22.31 -66.55
N ILE A 408 -19.92 23.04 -65.75
CA ILE A 408 -21.11 23.85 -66.12
C ILE A 408 -22.40 23.18 -66.63
N LEU A 409 -23.54 23.50 -65.97
CA LEU A 409 -24.82 24.08 -66.49
C LEU A 409 -25.83 24.13 -65.32
N ASN A 410 -26.28 25.25 -64.71
CA ASN A 410 -26.89 26.54 -65.14
C ASN A 410 -28.44 26.54 -65.28
N ASN A 411 -29.00 27.77 -65.17
CA ASN A 411 -30.40 28.23 -65.40
C ASN A 411 -31.39 28.07 -64.22
N ASP A 412 -32.27 29.05 -63.87
CA ASP A 412 -32.44 30.45 -64.32
C ASP A 412 -33.12 31.37 -63.27
N ASP A 413 -32.44 32.46 -62.92
CA ASP A 413 -32.82 33.90 -63.04
C ASP A 413 -34.13 34.58 -62.51
N ALA A 414 -33.91 35.85 -62.08
CA ALA A 414 -34.74 37.06 -62.28
C ALA A 414 -35.63 37.72 -61.17
N ILE A 415 -34.98 38.47 -60.27
CA ILE A 415 -35.07 39.96 -60.12
C ILE A 415 -36.46 40.65 -59.91
N SER A 416 -36.68 41.25 -58.72
CA SER A 416 -36.72 42.73 -58.50
C SER A 416 -37.29 43.15 -57.12
N SER A 417 -36.83 44.29 -56.60
CA SER A 417 -37.30 44.92 -55.34
C SER A 417 -37.99 46.28 -55.60
N PRO A 418 -38.66 46.86 -54.58
CA PRO A 418 -38.02 47.97 -53.88
C PRO A 418 -38.25 48.01 -52.35
N SER A 419 -37.27 48.53 -51.62
CA SER A 419 -37.36 48.87 -50.18
C SER A 419 -38.03 50.25 -49.99
N PRO A 420 -38.63 50.54 -48.82
CA PRO A 420 -37.86 51.33 -47.85
C PRO A 420 -38.03 50.86 -46.38
N SER A 421 -36.93 50.45 -45.76
CA SER A 421 -36.77 50.42 -44.30
C SER A 421 -36.74 51.87 -43.73
N PRO A 422 -36.89 52.05 -42.41
CA PRO A 422 -35.70 51.95 -41.56
C PRO A 422 -35.90 51.25 -40.21
N LEU A 423 -35.01 50.27 -39.95
CA LEU A 423 -34.31 50.00 -38.68
C LEU A 423 -35.16 49.93 -37.38
N LEU A 424 -35.14 48.85 -36.60
CA LEU A 424 -34.18 47.73 -36.57
C LEU A 424 -34.72 46.45 -37.24
N ASN A 425 -33.77 45.76 -37.88
CA ASN A 425 -33.78 44.40 -38.44
C ASN A 425 -32.45 43.77 -37.97
N ASP A 426 -32.24 42.46 -37.86
CA ASP A 426 -33.14 41.30 -37.72
C ASP A 426 -32.23 40.09 -37.36
N ASP A 427 -32.65 38.86 -37.68
CA ASP A 427 -31.77 37.71 -37.97
C ASP A 427 -30.99 37.11 -36.78
N ILE A 428 -31.70 36.31 -35.98
CA ILE A 428 -31.07 35.15 -35.32
C ILE A 428 -30.61 34.20 -36.43
N ILE A 429 -29.29 34.09 -36.62
CA ILE A 429 -28.69 33.20 -37.60
C ILE A 429 -28.75 31.77 -37.04
N LEU A 430 -29.69 30.97 -37.55
CA LEU A 430 -29.64 29.51 -37.42
C LEU A 430 -28.59 28.96 -38.38
N GLN A 431 -27.33 29.07 -37.99
CA GLN A 431 -26.27 28.21 -38.50
C GLN A 431 -26.29 26.92 -37.68
N ASN A 432 -26.53 25.79 -38.35
CA ASN A 432 -25.98 24.53 -37.89
C ASN A 432 -24.48 24.65 -38.11
N ASP A 433 -23.74 24.94 -37.04
CA ASP A 433 -22.28 24.88 -37.04
C ASP A 433 -21.87 23.50 -36.57
N ASP A 434 -21.13 22.77 -37.41
CA ASP A 434 -20.63 21.42 -37.14
C ASP A 434 -19.49 21.42 -36.07
N SER A 435 -19.24 22.57 -35.41
CA SER A 435 -18.25 22.75 -34.34
C SER A 435 -18.76 22.40 -32.93
N VAL A 436 -20.06 22.22 -32.72
CA VAL A 436 -20.65 21.99 -31.39
C VAL A 436 -20.46 20.52 -30.94
N PRO A 437 -19.80 20.24 -29.79
CA PRO A 437 -19.60 18.86 -29.33
C PRO A 437 -20.88 18.22 -28.79
N SER A 438 -21.65 17.57 -29.66
CA SER A 438 -22.73 16.68 -29.25
C SER A 438 -22.16 15.39 -28.65
N ASN A 439 -22.31 15.22 -27.33
CA ASN A 439 -22.53 13.95 -26.57
C ASN A 439 -21.98 13.98 -25.12
N TYR A 440 -21.97 15.14 -24.45
CA TYR A 440 -21.62 15.23 -23.02
C TYR A 440 -22.74 14.78 -22.04
N CYS A 441 -23.98 14.64 -22.50
CA CYS A 441 -25.16 14.52 -21.63
C CYS A 441 -26.20 13.57 -22.24
N ASP A 442 -27.02 12.92 -21.41
CA ASP A 442 -27.95 11.87 -21.84
C ASP A 442 -29.00 12.38 -22.87
N ASP A 443 -29.28 11.55 -23.88
CA ASP A 443 -29.97 11.90 -25.15
C ASP A 443 -31.48 12.23 -25.06
N GLU A 444 -32.03 12.63 -23.91
CA GLU A 444 -33.47 12.90 -23.73
C GLU A 444 -33.94 14.27 -24.29
N LEU A 445 -33.08 15.06 -24.95
CA LEU A 445 -33.35 16.44 -25.38
C LEU A 445 -33.74 16.60 -26.87
N GLU A 446 -34.90 16.08 -27.28
CA GLU A 446 -35.53 16.47 -28.55
C GLU A 446 -35.99 17.95 -28.52
N ASN A 447 -35.53 18.75 -29.48
CA ASN A 447 -35.70 20.21 -29.60
C ASN A 447 -34.78 21.07 -28.70
N ARG A 448 -33.47 20.88 -28.82
CA ARG A 448 -32.46 21.84 -28.32
C ARG A 448 -32.74 23.24 -28.88
N SER A 449 -32.90 24.24 -28.01
CA SER A 449 -33.05 25.65 -28.42
C SER A 449 -31.83 26.44 -27.97
N PHE A 450 -31.13 27.01 -28.96
CA PHE A 450 -29.86 27.71 -28.76
C PHE A 450 -30.02 29.23 -28.86
N ILE A 451 -29.28 29.96 -28.03
CA ILE A 451 -29.23 31.42 -27.98
C ILE A 451 -27.78 31.87 -27.89
N ASN A 452 -27.34 32.76 -28.78
CA ASN A 452 -26.05 33.43 -28.66
C ASN A 452 -26.15 34.71 -27.81
N GLY A 453 -25.07 35.07 -27.12
CA GLY A 453 -24.95 36.38 -26.49
C GLY A 453 -23.53 36.77 -26.08
N GLU A 454 -23.13 38.01 -26.38
CA GLU A 454 -21.95 38.66 -25.80
C GLU A 454 -22.13 38.84 -24.28
N VAL A 455 -21.16 38.37 -23.48
CA VAL A 455 -21.19 38.49 -22.01
C VAL A 455 -20.68 39.86 -21.57
N VAL A 456 -21.53 40.61 -20.85
CA VAL A 456 -21.26 41.99 -20.43
C VAL A 456 -21.03 42.16 -18.93
N ALA A 457 -21.33 41.13 -18.11
CA ALA A 457 -20.99 41.08 -16.69
C ALA A 457 -21.09 39.64 -16.13
N VAL A 458 -20.28 39.32 -15.12
CA VAL A 458 -20.40 38.11 -14.28
C VAL A 458 -20.72 38.53 -12.85
N GLN A 459 -21.67 37.87 -12.19
CA GLN A 459 -22.20 38.27 -10.87
C GLN A 459 -21.53 37.49 -9.72
N ASP A 460 -21.32 36.19 -9.94
CA ASP A 460 -20.87 35.15 -9.00
C ASP A 460 -20.30 33.98 -9.82
N GLY A 461 -20.07 32.80 -9.21
CA GLY A 461 -19.45 31.64 -9.88
C GLY A 461 -20.38 30.84 -10.80
N ASP A 462 -21.66 31.22 -10.94
CA ASP A 462 -22.61 30.47 -11.79
C ASP A 462 -23.64 31.35 -12.53
N THR A 463 -23.66 32.66 -12.28
CA THR A 463 -24.60 33.62 -12.86
C THR A 463 -23.87 34.76 -13.58
N PHE A 464 -24.28 35.01 -14.83
CA PHE A 464 -23.75 36.09 -15.66
C PHE A 464 -24.86 36.82 -16.43
N GLN A 465 -24.51 37.90 -17.13
CA GLN A 465 -25.42 38.72 -17.92
C GLN A 465 -24.89 38.91 -19.34
N ILE A 466 -25.77 38.72 -20.33
CA ILE A 466 -25.48 38.98 -21.75
C ILE A 466 -26.01 40.35 -22.21
N HIS A 467 -25.50 40.87 -23.32
CA HIS A 467 -25.76 42.23 -23.84
C HIS A 467 -27.25 42.59 -23.95
N SER A 468 -28.12 41.59 -24.19
CA SER A 468 -29.59 41.77 -24.22
C SER A 468 -30.20 42.17 -22.86
N GLY A 469 -29.40 42.23 -21.80
CA GLY A 469 -29.80 42.51 -20.41
C GLY A 469 -30.29 41.28 -19.66
N ARG A 470 -30.38 40.12 -20.30
CA ARG A 470 -30.81 38.85 -19.69
C ARG A 470 -29.70 38.25 -18.82
N PHE A 471 -30.08 37.79 -17.64
CA PHE A 471 -29.22 36.99 -16.77
C PHE A 471 -29.34 35.51 -17.11
N ILE A 472 -28.21 34.80 -17.08
CA ILE A 472 -28.09 33.35 -17.28
C ILE A 472 -27.55 32.74 -15.99
N ARG A 473 -28.14 31.62 -15.52
CA ARG A 473 -27.61 30.76 -14.45
C ARG A 473 -27.23 29.41 -15.06
N LEU A 474 -26.04 28.93 -14.75
CA LEU A 474 -25.53 27.64 -15.22
C LEU A 474 -26.37 26.49 -14.63
N ILE A 475 -26.94 25.63 -15.49
CA ILE A 475 -27.64 24.40 -15.07
C ILE A 475 -26.64 23.43 -14.43
N GLY A 476 -27.04 22.83 -13.31
CA GLY A 476 -26.30 21.75 -12.63
C GLY A 476 -25.10 22.21 -11.81
N VAL A 477 -24.77 23.50 -11.87
CA VAL A 477 -23.64 24.14 -11.20
C VAL A 477 -24.14 24.92 -9.99
N ASP A 478 -23.47 24.77 -8.86
CA ASP A 478 -23.75 25.51 -7.62
C ASP A 478 -22.43 25.97 -7.00
N SER A 479 -22.11 27.26 -7.20
CA SER A 479 -20.86 27.87 -6.72
C SER A 479 -20.98 28.37 -5.27
N PRO A 480 -19.86 28.63 -4.57
CA PRO A 480 -19.90 29.18 -3.21
C PRO A 480 -20.72 30.47 -3.14
N GLU A 481 -21.47 30.69 -2.05
CA GLU A 481 -22.24 31.92 -1.86
C GLU A 481 -21.33 33.08 -1.43
N LYS A 482 -21.83 34.32 -1.49
CA LYS A 482 -21.00 35.53 -1.37
C LYS A 482 -20.16 35.66 -0.07
N ASN A 483 -20.48 34.93 0.99
CA ASN A 483 -19.72 34.97 2.25
C ASN A 483 -18.90 33.69 2.51
N ASP A 484 -18.85 32.77 1.54
CA ASP A 484 -18.20 31.47 1.66
C ASP A 484 -16.75 31.54 1.15
N ASP A 485 -15.92 30.60 1.63
CA ASP A 485 -14.56 30.41 1.14
C ASP A 485 -14.59 30.13 -0.39
N TYR A 486 -13.61 30.68 -1.14
CA TYR A 486 -13.48 30.59 -2.61
C TYR A 486 -14.54 31.32 -3.49
N TYR A 487 -15.46 32.12 -2.94
CA TYR A 487 -16.45 32.88 -3.73
C TYR A 487 -15.84 33.75 -4.85
N GLU A 488 -14.88 34.63 -4.52
CA GLU A 488 -14.30 35.54 -5.51
C GLU A 488 -13.43 34.78 -6.53
N ASP A 489 -12.84 33.64 -6.16
CA ASP A 489 -12.06 32.78 -7.07
C ASP A 489 -12.94 32.04 -8.08
N ALA A 490 -14.06 31.46 -7.64
CA ALA A 490 -15.04 30.83 -8.53
C ALA A 490 -15.64 31.85 -9.51
N LYS A 491 -16.01 33.03 -9.01
CA LYS A 491 -16.48 34.16 -9.82
C LYS A 491 -15.42 34.66 -10.81
N LYS A 492 -14.16 34.75 -10.39
CA LYS A 492 -13.03 35.11 -11.24
C LYS A 492 -12.82 34.06 -12.33
N ALA A 493 -12.84 32.76 -11.99
CA ALA A 493 -12.68 31.67 -12.94
C ALA A 493 -13.76 31.71 -14.04
N LEU A 494 -15.03 31.91 -13.67
CA LEU A 494 -16.10 32.12 -14.64
C LEU A 494 -15.83 33.38 -15.49
N SER A 495 -15.48 34.50 -14.85
CA SER A 495 -15.17 35.75 -15.56
C SER A 495 -14.00 35.62 -16.54
N GLU A 496 -12.94 34.89 -16.21
CA GLU A 496 -11.79 34.68 -17.10
C GLU A 496 -12.12 33.74 -18.27
N MET A 497 -13.13 32.87 -18.13
CA MET A 497 -13.64 32.01 -19.21
C MET A 497 -14.60 32.73 -20.18
N ILE A 498 -15.58 33.50 -19.67
CA ILE A 498 -16.70 34.01 -20.50
C ILE A 498 -16.75 35.53 -20.72
N MET A 499 -16.10 36.36 -19.89
CA MET A 499 -16.31 37.82 -19.95
C MET A 499 -15.83 38.44 -21.28
N GLY A 500 -16.71 39.18 -21.97
CA GLY A 500 -16.40 39.81 -23.26
C GLY A 500 -16.35 38.84 -24.45
N ASN A 501 -16.60 37.55 -24.26
CA ASN A 501 -16.79 36.58 -25.33
C ASN A 501 -18.27 36.50 -25.73
N GLU A 502 -18.54 36.04 -26.96
CA GLU A 502 -19.86 35.54 -27.36
C GLU A 502 -19.99 34.09 -26.90
N VAL A 503 -21.08 33.76 -26.21
CA VAL A 503 -21.36 32.40 -25.72
C VAL A 503 -22.60 31.83 -26.38
N LEU A 504 -22.56 30.52 -26.66
CA LEU A 504 -23.67 29.71 -27.15
C LEU A 504 -24.37 29.08 -25.92
N ILE A 505 -25.68 29.29 -25.79
CA ILE A 505 -26.46 28.85 -24.64
C ILE A 505 -27.55 27.88 -25.12
N GLU A 506 -27.46 26.61 -24.71
CA GLU A 506 -28.56 25.65 -24.85
C GLU A 506 -29.52 25.81 -23.65
N ALA A 507 -30.77 26.19 -23.90
CA ALA A 507 -31.74 26.40 -22.83
C ALA A 507 -32.23 25.08 -22.21
N GLY A 508 -32.49 25.09 -20.91
CA GLY A 508 -33.07 23.95 -20.19
C GLY A 508 -34.52 23.63 -20.60
N LEU A 509 -35.00 22.44 -20.20
CA LEU A 509 -36.41 22.03 -20.34
C LEU A 509 -37.36 22.95 -19.58
N ASP A 510 -36.96 23.38 -18.38
CA ASP A 510 -37.42 24.63 -17.78
C ASP A 510 -36.37 25.71 -18.07
N ASP A 511 -36.75 26.74 -18.85
CA ASP A 511 -35.82 27.74 -19.39
C ASP A 511 -35.50 28.91 -18.44
N THR A 512 -36.25 29.03 -17.33
CA THR A 512 -36.16 30.16 -16.39
C THR A 512 -36.38 29.74 -14.93
N ASP A 513 -35.64 30.37 -14.02
CA ASP A 513 -35.73 30.11 -12.58
C ASP A 513 -36.72 31.05 -11.84
N ASN A 514 -36.93 30.80 -10.54
CA ASN A 514 -37.83 31.59 -9.69
C ASN A 514 -37.40 33.06 -9.51
N PHE A 515 -36.19 33.43 -9.93
CA PHE A 515 -35.66 34.80 -9.89
C PHE A 515 -35.71 35.49 -11.26
N GLY A 516 -36.13 34.77 -12.31
CA GLY A 516 -36.18 35.27 -13.70
C GLY A 516 -34.84 35.21 -14.43
N ARG A 517 -33.85 34.46 -13.91
CA ARG A 517 -32.62 34.11 -14.65
C ARG A 517 -32.96 32.98 -15.63
N MET A 518 -32.37 33.02 -16.82
CA MET A 518 -32.49 31.94 -17.80
C MET A 518 -31.55 30.80 -17.44
N LEU A 519 -32.05 29.57 -17.48
CA LEU A 519 -31.29 28.35 -17.18
C LEU A 519 -30.70 27.79 -18.47
N GLY A 520 -29.37 27.59 -18.50
CA GLY A 520 -28.71 27.01 -19.68
C GLY A 520 -27.46 26.19 -19.41
N TYR A 521 -27.14 25.35 -20.41
CA TYR A 521 -25.82 24.77 -20.66
C TYR A 521 -25.07 25.72 -21.60
N VAL A 522 -23.86 26.13 -21.22
CA VAL A 522 -23.17 27.27 -21.84
C VAL A 522 -21.84 26.83 -22.45
N PHE A 523 -21.60 27.24 -23.69
CA PHE A 523 -20.42 26.90 -24.47
C PHE A 523 -19.71 28.17 -24.94
N VAL A 524 -18.37 28.18 -24.86
CA VAL A 524 -17.51 29.28 -25.30
C VAL A 524 -16.23 28.73 -25.90
N ASN A 525 -15.83 29.18 -27.09
CA ASN A 525 -14.55 28.78 -27.71
C ASN A 525 -14.27 27.25 -27.67
N ASN A 526 -15.30 26.44 -27.96
CA ASN A 526 -15.32 24.97 -27.88
C ASN A 526 -15.09 24.33 -26.48
N LYS A 527 -15.33 25.09 -25.40
CA LYS A 527 -15.41 24.60 -24.00
C LYS A 527 -16.85 24.51 -23.52
N PHE A 528 -17.16 23.51 -22.69
CA PHE A 528 -18.43 23.42 -21.96
C PHE A 528 -18.27 24.05 -20.57
N VAL A 529 -18.77 25.27 -20.38
CA VAL A 529 -18.51 26.11 -19.20
C VAL A 529 -19.02 25.48 -17.91
N ASN A 530 -20.21 24.86 -17.94
CA ASN A 530 -20.78 24.19 -16.77
C ASN A 530 -19.87 23.06 -16.26
N LEU A 531 -19.28 22.30 -17.18
CA LEU A 531 -18.35 21.22 -16.87
C LEU A 531 -17.01 21.78 -16.34
N ASP A 532 -16.46 22.79 -17.01
CA ASP A 532 -15.19 23.40 -16.59
C ASP A 532 -15.28 24.04 -15.20
N MET A 533 -16.43 24.62 -14.80
CA MET A 533 -16.61 25.13 -13.44
C MET A 533 -16.56 24.01 -12.38
N ILE A 534 -17.19 22.86 -12.62
CA ILE A 534 -17.23 21.75 -11.66
C ILE A 534 -15.90 20.98 -11.65
N LYS A 535 -15.36 20.65 -12.82
CA LYS A 535 -14.12 19.87 -12.97
C LYS A 535 -12.89 20.56 -12.36
N ASN A 536 -12.81 21.88 -12.47
CA ASN A 536 -11.74 22.66 -11.83
C ASN A 536 -12.08 23.04 -10.37
N GLY A 537 -13.14 22.45 -9.80
CA GLY A 537 -13.53 22.61 -8.40
C GLY A 537 -14.10 23.97 -8.01
N TRP A 538 -14.51 24.81 -8.95
CA TRP A 538 -15.08 26.13 -8.67
C TRP A 538 -16.58 26.10 -8.32
N ALA A 539 -17.20 24.93 -8.39
CA ALA A 539 -18.59 24.70 -8.04
C ALA A 539 -18.86 23.22 -7.71
N SER A 540 -19.98 22.97 -7.03
CA SER A 540 -20.52 21.64 -6.76
C SER A 540 -21.58 21.23 -7.80
N ALA A 541 -21.88 19.93 -7.86
CA ALA A 541 -22.82 19.35 -8.82
C ALA A 541 -24.22 19.20 -8.21
N THR A 542 -25.11 20.17 -8.47
CA THR A 542 -26.48 20.21 -7.92
C THR A 542 -27.53 19.87 -9.00
N PRO A 543 -27.99 18.60 -9.11
CA PRO A 543 -28.95 18.18 -10.14
C PRO A 543 -30.39 18.61 -9.80
N VAL A 544 -30.93 19.58 -10.54
CA VAL A 544 -32.30 20.09 -10.38
C VAL A 544 -33.19 19.62 -11.54
N LYS A 545 -34.23 18.83 -11.24
CA LYS A 545 -35.21 18.37 -12.24
C LYS A 545 -36.10 19.53 -12.72
N PRO A 546 -36.45 19.60 -14.02
CA PRO A 546 -36.22 18.59 -15.07
C PRO A 546 -34.82 18.65 -15.73
N ASN A 547 -34.02 19.68 -15.44
CA ASN A 547 -32.75 19.97 -16.12
C ASN A 547 -31.58 19.08 -15.65
N THR A 548 -31.72 17.75 -15.75
CA THR A 548 -30.75 16.76 -15.23
C THR A 548 -29.98 15.98 -16.30
N ALA A 549 -30.03 16.34 -17.58
CA ALA A 549 -29.38 15.59 -18.66
C ALA A 549 -27.86 15.40 -18.47
N CYS A 550 -27.17 16.41 -17.92
CA CYS A 550 -25.73 16.35 -17.63
C CYS A 550 -25.41 15.92 -16.19
N ALA A 551 -26.40 15.51 -15.39
CA ALA A 551 -26.25 15.32 -13.94
C ALA A 551 -25.21 14.25 -13.57
N ARG A 552 -25.10 13.19 -14.37
CA ARG A 552 -24.08 12.14 -14.16
C ARG A 552 -22.68 12.68 -14.41
N LEU A 553 -22.41 13.21 -15.61
CA LEU A 553 -21.10 13.79 -15.96
C LEU A 553 -20.64 14.82 -14.93
N PHE A 554 -21.54 15.68 -14.45
CA PHE A 554 -21.23 16.66 -13.41
C PHE A 554 -20.94 16.00 -12.05
N LYS A 555 -21.70 14.98 -11.64
CA LYS A 555 -21.47 14.26 -10.38
C LYS A 555 -20.12 13.52 -10.41
N ASP A 556 -19.81 12.86 -11.52
CA ASP A 556 -18.56 12.13 -11.72
C ASP A 556 -17.36 13.11 -11.68
N SER A 557 -17.45 14.22 -12.44
CA SER A 557 -16.42 15.29 -12.45
C SER A 557 -16.24 16.03 -11.12
N GLU A 558 -17.28 16.06 -10.27
CA GLU A 558 -17.22 16.67 -8.95
C GLU A 558 -16.50 15.76 -7.94
N ASP A 559 -16.59 14.43 -8.11
CA ASP A 559 -15.84 13.49 -7.26
C ASP A 559 -14.37 13.39 -7.70
N ASP A 560 -14.08 13.45 -9.02
CA ASP A 560 -12.72 13.67 -9.53
C ASP A 560 -12.10 14.93 -8.91
N ALA A 561 -12.81 16.07 -8.97
CA ALA A 561 -12.33 17.34 -8.44
C ALA A 561 -12.09 17.32 -6.91
N LYS A 562 -12.77 16.44 -6.16
CA LYS A 562 -12.53 16.21 -4.73
C LYS A 562 -11.32 15.33 -4.47
N ILE A 563 -11.10 14.30 -5.30
CA ILE A 563 -9.94 13.41 -5.24
C ILE A 563 -8.67 14.21 -5.54
N ASP A 564 -8.68 14.98 -6.64
CA ASP A 564 -7.58 15.83 -7.11
C ASP A 564 -7.41 17.12 -6.29
N ARG A 565 -8.32 17.41 -5.36
CA ARG A 565 -8.34 18.61 -4.49
C ARG A 565 -8.31 19.92 -5.30
N MET A 566 -9.14 20.02 -6.32
CA MET A 566 -9.22 21.19 -7.22
C MET A 566 -10.11 22.29 -6.64
N GLY A 567 -9.79 23.56 -6.94
CA GLY A 567 -10.63 24.72 -6.60
C GLY A 567 -11.02 24.82 -5.13
N MET A 568 -12.32 24.87 -4.83
CA MET A 568 -12.87 24.88 -3.46
C MET A 568 -12.71 23.54 -2.71
N TRP A 569 -12.32 22.47 -3.42
CA TRP A 569 -11.92 21.19 -2.82
C TRP A 569 -10.42 21.14 -2.47
N VAL A 570 -9.66 22.22 -2.73
CA VAL A 570 -8.33 22.42 -2.12
C VAL A 570 -8.50 22.42 -0.60
N VAL A 571 -8.12 21.30 0.03
CA VAL A 571 -7.76 21.31 1.45
C VAL A 571 -6.57 22.29 1.57
N PRO A 572 -6.68 23.41 2.31
CA PRO A 572 -5.64 24.42 2.34
C PRO A 572 -4.29 23.80 2.68
N ALA A 573 -3.26 24.13 1.91
CA ALA A 573 -1.90 23.63 2.13
C ALA A 573 -1.37 24.18 3.46
N LYS A 574 -1.56 23.41 4.53
CA LYS A 574 -1.39 23.87 5.90
C LYS A 574 0.08 24.15 6.21
N ARG A 575 0.36 25.37 6.65
CA ARG A 575 1.61 25.77 7.28
C ARG A 575 1.28 26.26 8.68
N VAL A 576 1.73 25.53 9.68
CA VAL A 576 1.45 25.72 11.12
C VAL A 576 -0.05 25.59 11.49
N VAL A 577 -0.34 24.80 12.52
CA VAL A 577 -1.72 24.46 12.95
C VAL A 577 -1.93 24.68 14.44
N ILE A 578 -3.17 24.95 14.85
CA ILE A 578 -3.55 25.06 16.27
C ILE A 578 -3.67 23.64 16.84
N ASN A 579 -2.74 23.23 17.72
CA ASN A 579 -2.55 21.83 18.09
C ASN A 579 -3.24 21.41 19.39
N GLU A 580 -3.13 22.24 20.43
CA GLU A 580 -3.71 21.98 21.76
C GLU A 580 -4.17 23.30 22.41
N ILE A 581 -5.26 23.27 23.18
CA ILE A 581 -5.83 24.44 23.86
C ILE A 581 -6.26 24.07 25.29
N ALA A 582 -5.67 24.74 26.29
CA ALA A 582 -6.07 24.65 27.70
C ALA A 582 -7.05 25.78 28.08
N TRP A 583 -8.20 25.84 27.41
CA TRP A 583 -9.24 26.87 27.60
C TRP A 583 -9.86 26.91 29.02
N ALA A 584 -9.56 25.90 29.84
CA ALA A 584 -10.00 25.80 31.21
C ALA A 584 -8.97 26.30 32.23
N GLY A 585 -7.73 26.62 31.84
CA GLY A 585 -6.62 26.80 32.77
C GLY A 585 -6.15 25.50 33.46
N THR A 586 -5.28 25.63 34.46
CA THR A 586 -4.59 24.52 35.16
C THR A 586 -5.29 24.07 36.44
N GLY A 587 -4.70 23.12 37.17
CA GLY A 587 -5.14 22.73 38.52
C GLY A 587 -5.00 23.85 39.53
N ALA A 588 -3.86 24.55 39.51
CA ALA A 588 -3.56 25.72 40.34
C ALA A 588 -4.55 26.88 40.09
N SER A 589 -4.81 27.26 38.83
CA SER A 589 -5.66 28.41 38.53
C SER A 589 -6.42 28.34 37.19
N PRO A 590 -7.71 28.76 37.18
CA PRO A 590 -8.55 28.79 35.98
C PRO A 590 -8.22 29.96 35.04
N TYR A 591 -7.21 30.78 35.35
CA TYR A 591 -6.69 31.84 34.48
C TYR A 591 -5.40 31.43 33.75
N ASP A 592 -4.85 30.26 34.10
CA ASP A 592 -3.56 29.77 33.63
C ASP A 592 -3.76 29.07 32.26
N GLU A 593 -4.33 29.82 31.33
CA GLU A 593 -4.73 29.38 29.99
C GLU A 593 -3.53 29.40 29.03
N TRP A 594 -3.48 28.45 28.12
CA TRP A 594 -2.48 28.39 27.07
C TRP A 594 -3.02 27.80 25.76
N ILE A 595 -2.35 28.12 24.67
CA ILE A 595 -2.60 27.65 23.30
C ILE A 595 -1.28 27.17 22.72
N GLU A 596 -1.28 26.07 21.99
CA GLU A 596 -0.11 25.58 21.27
C GLU A 596 -0.33 25.58 19.76
N LEU A 597 0.71 25.96 19.02
CA LEU A 597 0.82 25.74 17.58
C LEU A 597 1.82 24.61 17.27
N TYR A 598 1.59 23.85 16.20
CA TYR A 598 2.51 22.82 15.70
C TYR A 598 2.87 23.07 14.23
N ASN A 599 4.15 23.00 13.89
CA ASN A 599 4.61 23.03 12.50
C ASN A 599 4.65 21.60 11.92
N ALA A 600 3.69 21.30 11.05
CA ALA A 600 3.61 20.02 10.34
C ALA A 600 4.48 19.94 9.06
N GLU A 601 5.24 20.99 8.71
CA GLU A 601 6.18 20.96 7.58
C GLU A 601 7.58 20.45 7.99
N GLY A 602 8.33 19.97 6.99
CA GLY A 602 9.74 19.59 7.11
C GLY A 602 10.74 20.75 6.96
N GLU A 603 10.25 22.01 6.99
CA GLU A 603 11.03 23.25 6.88
C GLU A 603 10.62 24.19 8.03
N ASP A 604 11.51 25.09 8.43
CA ASP A 604 11.23 26.10 9.46
C ASP A 604 10.27 27.20 8.93
N VAL A 605 9.29 27.62 9.73
CA VAL A 605 8.31 28.65 9.36
C VAL A 605 8.51 29.94 10.16
N ASP A 606 8.65 31.06 9.45
CA ASP A 606 8.67 32.41 10.03
C ASP A 606 7.22 32.87 10.29
N LEU A 607 6.91 33.14 11.55
CA LEU A 607 5.62 33.63 12.04
C LEU A 607 5.57 35.16 12.17
N SER A 608 6.61 35.90 11.76
CA SER A 608 6.66 37.37 11.87
C SER A 608 5.43 38.04 11.25
N GLY A 609 4.65 38.77 12.05
CA GLY A 609 3.43 39.47 11.59
C GLY A 609 2.20 38.58 11.35
N TRP A 610 2.27 37.27 11.64
CA TRP A 610 1.09 36.43 11.76
C TRP A 610 0.21 36.91 12.93
N ARG A 611 -1.07 36.50 12.95
CA ARG A 611 -2.00 36.86 14.03
C ARG A 611 -2.84 35.66 14.48
N LEU A 612 -3.11 35.56 15.78
CA LEU A 612 -4.07 34.61 16.35
C LEU A 612 -5.19 35.40 17.03
N GLU A 613 -6.41 35.27 16.51
CA GLU A 613 -7.55 36.11 16.92
C GLU A 613 -8.79 35.25 17.21
N SER A 614 -9.45 35.53 18.33
CA SER A 614 -10.78 35.04 18.67
C SER A 614 -11.89 35.95 18.10
N ASP A 615 -13.09 35.42 17.89
CA ASP A 615 -14.23 36.20 17.36
C ASP A 615 -14.79 37.26 18.33
N ASP A 616 -14.31 37.31 19.58
CA ASP A 616 -14.51 38.43 20.53
C ASP A 616 -13.25 39.31 20.74
N LEU A 617 -12.13 38.97 20.10
CA LEU A 617 -10.79 39.58 20.22
C LEU A 617 -10.09 39.39 21.58
N SER A 618 -10.40 38.33 22.34
CA SER A 618 -9.71 37.92 23.58
C SER A 618 -9.44 36.40 23.61
N PRO A 619 -8.41 35.87 22.92
CA PRO A 619 -7.19 36.57 22.49
C PRO A 619 -7.29 37.35 21.18
N ALA A 620 -6.37 38.32 21.04
CA ALA A 620 -5.95 38.90 19.77
C ALA A 620 -4.44 39.17 19.87
N ILE A 621 -3.64 38.33 19.21
CA ILE A 621 -2.18 38.24 19.33
C ILE A 621 -1.56 38.51 17.96
N GLU A 622 -0.50 39.30 17.91
CA GLU A 622 0.34 39.54 16.73
C GLU A 622 1.75 39.02 17.04
N PHE A 623 2.29 38.13 16.19
CA PHE A 623 3.57 37.46 16.44
C PHE A 623 4.75 38.39 16.10
N PRO A 624 5.72 38.61 17.02
CA PRO A 624 6.84 39.53 16.81
C PRO A 624 7.75 39.24 15.61
N GLU A 625 8.43 40.26 15.09
CA GLU A 625 9.51 40.08 14.10
C GLU A 625 10.59 39.12 14.63
N GLY A 626 10.95 38.11 13.83
CA GLY A 626 11.92 37.07 14.17
C GLY A 626 11.36 35.86 14.92
N THR A 627 10.03 35.73 15.02
CA THR A 627 9.40 34.53 15.60
C THR A 627 9.45 33.37 14.60
N ILE A 628 10.15 32.29 14.93
CA ILE A 628 10.30 31.11 14.05
C ILE A 628 9.83 29.86 14.78
N ILE A 629 9.02 29.02 14.13
CA ILE A 629 8.65 27.68 14.59
C ILE A 629 9.36 26.65 13.69
N GLY A 630 10.24 25.85 14.29
CA GLY A 630 11.09 24.91 13.54
C GLY A 630 10.32 23.75 12.90
N ALA A 631 10.92 23.06 11.94
CA ALA A 631 10.38 21.86 11.32
C ALA A 631 9.99 20.80 12.37
N GLY A 632 8.74 20.33 12.33
CA GLY A 632 8.21 19.36 13.30
C GLY A 632 8.23 19.82 14.76
N LYS A 633 8.23 21.15 15.04
CA LYS A 633 8.26 21.71 16.40
C LYS A 633 6.92 22.29 16.83
N TYR A 634 6.79 22.42 18.15
CA TYR A 634 5.70 23.07 18.85
C TYR A 634 6.06 24.51 19.22
N PHE A 635 5.05 25.35 19.41
CA PHE A 635 5.18 26.74 19.87
C PHE A 635 4.10 27.02 20.92
N LEU A 636 4.53 27.12 22.18
CA LEU A 636 3.67 27.28 23.35
C LEU A 636 3.41 28.77 23.63
N ILE A 637 2.13 29.13 23.73
CA ILE A 637 1.66 30.50 23.97
C ILE A 637 0.91 30.53 25.31
N GLU A 638 1.48 31.21 26.30
CA GLU A 638 0.94 31.31 27.65
C GLU A 638 0.25 32.64 27.93
N ARG A 639 -0.76 32.62 28.80
CA ARG A 639 -1.50 33.82 29.19
C ARG A 639 -0.75 34.64 30.25
N PHE A 640 -0.44 35.89 29.88
CA PHE A 640 0.24 36.95 30.66
C PHE A 640 1.70 36.71 31.06
N ASN A 641 2.06 35.54 31.61
CA ASN A 641 3.37 35.27 32.17
C ASN A 641 3.80 33.83 31.96
N ASP A 642 5.12 33.65 31.88
CA ASP A 642 5.87 32.41 31.64
C ASP A 642 6.01 31.63 32.95
N ASP A 643 4.86 31.27 33.54
CA ASP A 643 4.75 30.51 34.79
C ASP A 643 3.51 29.58 34.77
N VAL A 644 2.78 29.45 33.65
CA VAL A 644 1.54 28.65 33.56
C VAL A 644 1.86 27.15 33.50
N VAL A 645 2.84 26.78 32.68
CA VAL A 645 3.58 25.51 32.74
C VAL A 645 4.93 25.78 33.39
N SER A 646 4.95 25.86 34.72
CA SER A 646 6.02 26.44 35.56
C SER A 646 7.42 25.80 35.45
N ASN A 647 7.56 24.71 34.70
CA ASN A 647 8.81 24.00 34.43
C ASN A 647 9.12 23.81 32.92
N ILE A 648 8.37 24.45 32.01
CA ILE A 648 8.63 24.43 30.55
C ILE A 648 8.48 25.85 29.98
N ASP A 649 9.60 26.55 29.76
CA ASP A 649 9.67 27.88 29.16
C ASP A 649 8.74 28.03 27.94
N ALA A 650 7.83 28.99 27.95
CA ALA A 650 6.94 29.31 26.84
C ALA A 650 7.67 30.03 25.69
N ASP A 651 7.21 29.84 24.46
CA ASP A 651 7.78 30.57 23.30
C ASP A 651 7.18 31.98 23.16
N LEU A 652 5.98 32.20 23.73
CA LEU A 652 5.35 33.53 23.83
C LEU A 652 4.39 33.64 25.03
N ALA A 653 4.80 34.30 26.11
CA ALA A 653 3.89 34.75 27.17
C ALA A 653 3.23 36.10 26.80
N VAL A 654 1.89 36.13 26.67
CA VAL A 654 1.15 37.29 26.14
C VAL A 654 -0.26 37.43 26.70
N SER A 655 -0.80 38.66 26.73
CA SER A 655 -2.12 38.97 27.26
C SER A 655 -3.26 38.49 26.33
N PHE A 656 -4.03 37.47 26.73
CA PHE A 656 -5.23 36.98 26.02
C PHE A 656 -6.46 37.92 26.15
N GLY A 657 -6.24 39.22 26.29
CA GLY A 657 -7.30 40.22 26.42
C GLY A 657 -7.96 40.28 27.81
N HIS A 658 -9.18 40.83 27.86
CA HIS A 658 -9.88 41.14 29.12
C HIS A 658 -10.72 39.98 29.67
N GLY A 659 -11.07 39.01 28.81
CA GLY A 659 -11.70 37.74 29.21
C GLY A 659 -10.66 36.67 29.48
N GLY A 660 -9.80 36.41 28.49
CA GLY A 660 -9.24 35.07 28.29
C GLY A 660 -10.28 34.15 27.64
N LEU A 661 -9.95 32.87 27.55
CA LEU A 661 -10.72 31.89 26.79
C LEU A 661 -12.10 31.63 27.40
N ASN A 662 -13.12 31.68 26.54
CA ASN A 662 -14.51 31.49 26.93
C ASN A 662 -14.77 30.02 27.22
N ASN A 663 -15.06 29.70 28.48
CA ASN A 663 -15.40 28.35 28.93
C ASN A 663 -16.69 27.77 28.29
N ASN A 664 -17.44 28.57 27.52
CA ASN A 664 -18.60 28.13 26.74
C ASN A 664 -18.31 27.95 25.23
N GLY A 665 -17.05 28.04 24.81
CA GLY A 665 -16.63 28.02 23.41
C GLY A 665 -16.59 29.39 22.74
N GLU A 666 -15.75 29.50 21.71
CA GLU A 666 -15.52 30.65 20.83
C GLU A 666 -14.91 30.15 19.51
N VAL A 667 -14.65 31.03 18.54
CA VAL A 667 -13.92 30.69 17.31
C VAL A 667 -12.53 31.32 17.34
N ILE A 668 -11.47 30.51 17.28
CA ILE A 668 -10.09 30.99 17.13
C ILE A 668 -9.61 30.72 15.70
N ALA A 669 -9.06 31.75 15.06
CA ALA A 669 -8.40 31.66 13.76
C ALA A 669 -6.92 32.10 13.85
N LEU A 670 -6.05 31.32 13.21
CA LEU A 670 -4.65 31.66 12.94
C LEU A 670 -4.56 32.25 11.52
N TYR A 671 -4.04 33.46 11.41
CA TYR A 671 -3.83 34.18 10.16
C TYR A 671 -2.34 34.32 9.86
N ASN A 672 -1.95 34.14 8.60
CA ASN A 672 -0.60 34.45 8.15
C ASN A 672 -0.35 35.97 7.97
N ASP A 673 0.88 36.33 7.63
CA ASP A 673 1.35 37.68 7.31
C ASP A 673 0.57 38.35 6.17
N PHE A 674 0.04 37.58 5.22
CA PHE A 674 -0.86 38.05 4.17
C PHE A 674 -2.32 38.26 4.63
N GLY A 675 -2.66 37.88 5.86
CA GLY A 675 -4.02 37.97 6.41
C GLY A 675 -4.97 36.85 5.98
N VAL A 676 -4.45 35.74 5.44
CA VAL A 676 -5.21 34.54 5.07
C VAL A 676 -5.25 33.57 6.26
N VAL A 677 -6.38 32.91 6.50
CA VAL A 677 -6.52 31.89 7.56
C VAL A 677 -5.65 30.68 7.22
N ALA A 678 -4.66 30.39 8.06
CA ALA A 678 -3.82 29.20 8.00
C ALA A 678 -4.52 27.98 8.65
N ASP A 679 -5.20 28.20 9.78
CA ASP A 679 -5.99 27.19 10.49
C ASP A 679 -7.05 27.84 11.38
N MET A 680 -8.11 27.12 11.73
CA MET A 680 -9.22 27.64 12.54
C MET A 680 -9.87 26.52 13.35
N VAL A 681 -10.32 26.83 14.57
CA VAL A 681 -11.00 25.90 15.49
C VAL A 681 -12.21 26.54 16.15
N GLY A 682 -13.21 25.72 16.47
CA GLY A 682 -14.44 26.14 17.12
C GLY A 682 -15.53 26.60 16.14
N GLU A 683 -16.73 26.79 16.68
CA GLU A 683 -17.91 27.26 15.96
C GLU A 683 -18.65 28.31 16.79
N LYS A 684 -19.14 29.35 16.12
CA LYS A 684 -19.82 30.47 16.78
C LYS A 684 -21.08 29.99 17.50
N ASP A 685 -21.27 30.51 18.73
CA ASP A 685 -22.39 30.16 19.62
C ASP A 685 -22.47 28.65 19.99
N LYS A 686 -21.39 27.88 19.84
CA LYS A 686 -21.26 26.48 20.29
C LYS A 686 -20.18 26.31 21.37
N MET A 687 -20.32 25.24 22.15
CA MET A 687 -19.29 24.74 23.08
C MET A 687 -18.01 24.33 22.35
N TRP A 688 -16.88 24.38 23.06
CA TRP A 688 -15.64 23.71 22.67
C TRP A 688 -15.87 22.25 22.28
N TYR A 689 -15.11 21.79 21.28
CA TYR A 689 -15.23 20.44 20.72
C TYR A 689 -14.75 19.35 21.70
N SER A 690 -13.84 19.68 22.62
CA SER A 690 -13.36 18.86 23.73
C SER A 690 -12.67 19.71 24.80
N GLY A 691 -12.04 19.08 25.79
CA GLY A 691 -11.56 19.67 27.03
C GLY A 691 -12.59 19.57 28.16
N ASN A 692 -12.19 19.81 29.40
CA ASN A 692 -13.07 19.70 30.56
C ASN A 692 -12.67 20.70 31.66
N SER A 693 -13.56 21.64 31.98
CA SER A 693 -13.33 22.70 32.99
C SER A 693 -13.60 22.30 34.45
N GLY A 694 -14.18 21.12 34.70
CA GLY A 694 -14.23 20.52 36.03
C GLY A 694 -12.89 19.89 36.41
N ASP A 695 -12.31 19.11 35.49
CA ASP A 695 -11.05 18.41 35.70
C ASP A 695 -9.80 19.19 35.26
N ARG A 696 -9.95 20.32 34.56
CA ARG A 696 -8.88 21.15 33.97
C ARG A 696 -8.07 20.39 32.90
N VAL A 697 -8.78 19.68 32.03
CA VAL A 697 -8.21 18.87 30.94
C VAL A 697 -8.22 19.68 29.64
N SER A 698 -7.11 19.68 28.92
CA SER A 698 -6.96 20.36 27.62
C SER A 698 -7.79 19.74 26.49
N MET A 699 -7.95 20.51 25.42
CA MET A 699 -8.49 20.07 24.14
C MET A 699 -7.33 19.83 23.17
N GLU A 700 -7.06 18.57 22.84
CA GLU A 700 -6.00 18.14 21.93
C GLU A 700 -6.55 17.85 20.53
N ARG A 701 -5.81 18.17 19.47
CA ARG A 701 -6.09 17.68 18.11
C ARG A 701 -5.71 16.20 17.97
N ILE A 702 -6.42 15.46 17.11
CA ILE A 702 -6.16 14.04 16.83
C ILE A 702 -5.14 13.88 15.70
N ASP A 703 -5.36 14.55 14.57
CA ASP A 703 -4.47 14.58 13.40
C ASP A 703 -4.23 16.04 12.96
N PRO A 704 -2.98 16.56 12.94
CA PRO A 704 -2.69 17.93 12.52
C PRO A 704 -3.07 18.22 11.06
N LEU A 705 -3.04 17.22 10.19
CA LEU A 705 -3.35 17.33 8.76
C LEU A 705 -4.87 17.51 8.52
N VAL A 706 -5.70 16.88 9.34
CA VAL A 706 -7.17 17.02 9.29
C VAL A 706 -7.58 18.42 9.79
N SER A 707 -8.67 18.98 9.25
CA SER A 707 -9.10 20.36 9.53
C SER A 707 -9.31 20.65 11.03
N GLY A 708 -8.90 21.84 11.49
CA GLY A 708 -9.24 22.31 12.83
C GLY A 708 -10.74 22.61 13.02
N LYS A 709 -11.45 22.90 11.92
CA LYS A 709 -12.91 23.14 11.92
C LYS A 709 -13.70 21.85 12.20
N ASP A 710 -13.12 20.66 11.97
CA ASP A 710 -13.79 19.37 12.14
C ASP A 710 -13.86 18.96 13.62
N TYR A 711 -15.08 18.95 14.18
CA TYR A 711 -15.36 18.50 15.55
C TYR A 711 -14.78 17.10 15.87
N SER A 712 -14.77 16.18 14.90
CA SER A 712 -14.31 14.81 15.10
C SER A 712 -12.79 14.68 15.20
N ASN A 713 -12.04 15.73 14.86
CA ASN A 713 -10.58 15.81 14.94
C ASN A 713 -10.06 16.30 16.31
N TRP A 714 -10.91 16.37 17.34
CA TRP A 714 -10.53 16.84 18.67
C TRP A 714 -10.96 15.87 19.78
N LYS A 715 -10.17 15.84 20.85
CA LYS A 715 -10.32 14.95 22.01
C LYS A 715 -9.97 15.70 23.30
N ASN A 716 -10.37 15.14 24.43
CA ASN A 716 -9.77 15.47 25.72
C ASN A 716 -8.37 14.84 25.79
N PHE A 717 -7.41 15.49 26.44
CA PHE A 717 -6.22 14.80 26.93
C PHE A 717 -6.59 13.55 27.74
N THR A 718 -5.88 12.45 27.46
CA THR A 718 -6.30 11.09 27.85
C THR A 718 -5.80 10.63 29.22
N GLY A 719 -4.92 11.39 29.89
CA GLY A 719 -4.37 11.03 31.21
C GLY A 719 -3.24 9.99 31.18
N LEU A 720 -2.60 9.79 30.03
CA LEU A 720 -1.61 8.71 29.81
C LEU A 720 -0.15 9.18 29.83
N SER A 721 0.11 10.44 29.47
CA SER A 721 1.46 11.02 29.41
C SER A 721 1.37 12.53 29.64
N PHE A 722 1.56 12.95 30.88
CA PHE A 722 1.53 14.35 31.30
C PHE A 722 2.84 15.02 30.91
N ASN A 723 2.82 16.28 30.48
CA ASN A 723 4.04 17.07 30.33
C ASN A 723 3.89 18.43 30.98
N GLY A 724 4.80 18.74 31.91
CA GLY A 724 4.83 19.99 32.63
C GLY A 724 4.08 20.00 33.97
N GLU A 725 4.43 20.96 34.82
CA GLU A 725 3.84 21.24 36.14
C GLU A 725 3.12 22.59 36.12
N ASP A 726 1.98 22.73 36.80
CA ASP A 726 1.31 24.00 37.02
C ASP A 726 1.98 24.84 38.12
N SER A 727 1.47 26.05 38.34
CA SER A 727 2.06 27.04 39.26
C SER A 727 2.02 26.66 40.75
N ASP A 728 1.31 25.58 41.15
CA ASP A 728 1.35 24.98 42.49
C ASP A 728 2.19 23.65 42.53
N GLY A 729 2.74 23.20 41.41
CA GLY A 729 3.47 21.94 41.27
C GLY A 729 2.59 20.70 41.03
N GLY A 730 1.40 20.87 40.48
CA GLY A 730 0.52 19.79 40.03
C GLY A 730 0.75 19.43 38.56
N GLU A 731 0.44 18.20 38.15
CA GLU A 731 0.64 17.75 36.76
C GLU A 731 -0.29 18.49 35.76
N ILE A 732 0.26 19.02 34.67
CA ILE A 732 -0.53 19.60 33.58
C ILE A 732 -1.29 18.48 32.85
N LYS A 733 -2.62 18.58 32.81
CA LYS A 733 -3.51 17.65 32.12
C LYS A 733 -3.62 17.98 30.63
N GLY A 734 -2.48 17.90 29.96
CA GLY A 734 -2.25 18.18 28.55
C GLY A 734 -0.81 17.80 28.15
N THR A 735 -0.43 18.12 26.93
CA THR A 735 0.87 17.72 26.34
C THR A 735 1.71 18.91 25.80
N PRO A 736 1.83 20.05 26.52
CA PRO A 736 2.56 21.21 26.02
C PRO A 736 4.01 20.86 25.62
N LYS A 737 4.40 21.29 24.43
CA LYS A 737 5.65 20.98 23.71
C LYS A 737 5.89 19.48 23.43
N ARG A 738 4.84 18.66 23.33
CA ARG A 738 4.91 17.22 22.99
C ARG A 738 3.79 16.77 22.04
N VAL A 739 3.87 15.51 21.63
CA VAL A 739 2.86 14.84 20.79
C VAL A 739 1.58 14.57 21.60
N ASN A 740 0.44 15.09 21.12
CA ASN A 740 -0.89 14.92 21.70
C ASN A 740 -1.22 13.47 22.06
N SER A 741 -1.77 13.26 23.25
CA SER A 741 -1.97 11.95 23.85
C SER A 741 -2.87 11.02 22.99
N LYS A 742 -2.45 9.77 22.78
CA LYS A 742 -3.14 8.88 21.81
C LYS A 742 -4.50 8.42 22.31
N VAL A 743 -5.50 8.43 21.43
CA VAL A 743 -6.84 7.88 21.72
C VAL A 743 -6.75 6.36 21.88
N ILE A 744 -6.82 5.87 23.12
CA ILE A 744 -7.11 4.44 23.35
C ILE A 744 -8.56 4.19 22.92
N SER A 745 -8.72 3.58 21.75
CA SER A 745 -10.03 3.14 21.26
C SER A 745 -10.53 1.97 22.11
N ARG A 746 -11.40 2.25 23.10
CA ARG A 746 -12.15 1.23 23.89
C ARG A 746 -13.23 0.51 23.04
N GLY A 747 -12.94 0.22 21.78
CA GLY A 747 -13.84 -0.37 20.80
C GLY A 747 -13.98 -1.87 20.94
N SER A 748 -14.81 -2.34 21.90
CA SER A 748 -15.57 -3.61 21.79
C SER A 748 -16.33 -4.02 23.07
N ALA A 749 -16.01 -3.46 24.23
CA ALA A 749 -16.54 -3.93 25.52
C ALA A 749 -18.07 -3.76 25.67
N ASP A 750 -18.59 -2.53 25.59
CA ASP A 750 -19.99 -2.26 25.96
C ASP A 750 -21.03 -2.79 24.95
N PHE A 751 -20.69 -2.81 23.65
CA PHE A 751 -21.61 -3.31 22.61
C PHE A 751 -21.82 -4.85 22.69
N MET A 752 -20.88 -5.57 23.30
CA MET A 752 -21.00 -7.01 23.59
C MET A 752 -21.97 -7.29 24.75
N LEU A 753 -22.01 -6.41 25.77
CA LEU A 753 -22.88 -6.59 26.94
C LEU A 753 -24.38 -6.48 26.59
N ALA A 754 -24.76 -5.53 25.73
CA ALA A 754 -26.14 -5.38 25.28
C ALA A 754 -26.65 -6.58 24.45
N SER A 755 -25.78 -7.15 23.60
CA SER A 755 -26.16 -8.27 22.71
C SER A 755 -26.17 -9.64 23.41
N LEU A 756 -25.28 -9.87 24.38
CA LEU A 756 -25.26 -11.10 25.19
C LEU A 756 -26.51 -11.25 26.08
N GLY A 757 -27.05 -10.16 26.62
CA GLY A 757 -28.27 -10.19 27.44
C GLY A 757 -29.48 -10.75 26.67
N SER A 758 -29.66 -10.33 25.41
CA SER A 758 -30.76 -10.81 24.56
C SER A 758 -30.62 -12.27 24.12
N LEU A 759 -29.43 -12.86 24.21
CA LEU A 759 -29.15 -14.23 23.73
C LEU A 759 -29.29 -15.30 24.82
N LEU A 760 -29.29 -14.91 26.11
CA LEU A 760 -29.37 -15.83 27.26
C LEU A 760 -30.66 -15.73 28.08
N GLY A 761 -31.46 -14.67 27.91
CA GLY A 761 -32.80 -14.59 28.50
C GLY A 761 -32.83 -14.47 30.03
N ILE A 762 -31.78 -13.90 30.63
CA ILE A 762 -31.67 -13.67 32.08
C ILE A 762 -31.96 -12.20 32.37
N GLY A 763 -33.19 -11.88 32.76
CA GLY A 763 -33.53 -10.57 33.31
C GLY A 763 -33.26 -10.53 34.82
N GLY A 764 -32.53 -9.52 35.29
CA GLY A 764 -32.28 -9.26 36.70
C GLY A 764 -31.50 -7.96 36.89
N ASP A 765 -32.07 -7.02 37.64
CA ASP A 765 -31.52 -5.69 37.86
C ASP A 765 -30.24 -5.72 38.72
N PHE A 766 -29.34 -4.76 38.50
CA PHE A 766 -28.19 -4.49 39.37
C PHE A 766 -27.99 -2.98 39.59
N GLU A 767 -28.69 -2.45 40.59
CA GLU A 767 -28.23 -1.24 41.31
C GLU A 767 -27.11 -1.66 42.30
N GLY A 768 -25.98 -0.94 42.35
CA GLY A 768 -24.91 -1.30 43.28
C GLY A 768 -23.67 -0.41 43.20
N GLY A 769 -23.71 0.72 43.91
CA GLY A 769 -22.72 1.80 43.82
C GLY A 769 -21.25 1.47 44.08
N LEU A 770 -20.41 2.36 43.54
CA LEU A 770 -18.96 2.47 43.77
C LEU A 770 -18.61 2.53 45.27
N ASN A 771 -17.46 1.97 45.63
CA ASN A 771 -16.68 2.34 46.83
C ASN A 771 -15.18 2.15 46.52
N GLU A 772 -14.35 3.00 47.11
CA GLU A 772 -12.89 3.03 46.92
C GLU A 772 -12.18 1.87 47.65
N PRO A 773 -11.00 1.42 47.17
CA PRO A 773 -10.18 0.43 47.88
C PRO A 773 -9.28 1.08 48.96
N GLU A 774 -9.30 0.54 50.18
CA GLU A 774 -8.31 0.87 51.21
C GLU A 774 -6.93 0.25 50.88
N MET A 775 -5.84 0.98 51.15
CA MET A 775 -4.48 0.44 51.07
C MET A 775 -4.23 -0.67 52.10
N LEU A 776 -3.72 -1.82 51.67
CA LEU A 776 -3.06 -2.80 52.54
C LEU A 776 -1.78 -3.33 51.90
N SER A 777 -0.72 -3.38 52.71
CA SER A 777 0.61 -3.85 52.34
C SER A 777 0.77 -5.36 52.60
N ASP A 778 1.13 -6.13 51.57
CA ASP A 778 2.10 -7.24 51.66
C ASP A 778 2.33 -7.90 50.29
N GLY A 779 3.53 -7.75 49.72
CA GLY A 779 4.15 -8.75 48.83
C GLY A 779 3.40 -9.23 47.58
N VAL A 780 2.55 -8.41 46.96
CA VAL A 780 1.92 -8.72 45.66
C VAL A 780 2.63 -7.94 44.54
N VAL A 781 3.25 -8.68 43.61
CA VAL A 781 3.62 -8.14 42.29
C VAL A 781 2.32 -7.83 41.54
N TYR A 782 2.21 -6.62 40.97
CA TYR A 782 1.09 -6.26 40.09
C TYR A 782 1.18 -7.10 38.81
N ASN A 783 0.43 -8.20 38.78
CA ASN A 783 0.43 -9.18 37.67
C ASN A 783 -0.65 -8.84 36.62
N ASP A 784 -0.81 -7.56 36.30
CA ASP A 784 -1.64 -7.09 35.18
C ASP A 784 -0.80 -6.72 33.94
N LEU A 785 0.49 -7.10 33.94
CA LEU A 785 1.39 -7.11 32.77
C LEU A 785 0.69 -7.64 31.52
N SER A 786 0.31 -6.72 30.63
CA SER A 786 -0.41 -7.09 29.42
C SER A 786 0.57 -7.30 28.27
N SER A 787 0.75 -8.57 27.88
CA SER A 787 1.53 -8.95 26.72
C SER A 787 0.62 -9.15 25.50
N LYS A 788 0.73 -8.28 24.50
CA LYS A 788 -0.07 -8.30 23.27
C LYS A 788 0.80 -8.71 22.09
N ILE A 789 0.37 -9.73 21.34
CA ILE A 789 0.99 -10.05 20.05
C ILE A 789 0.45 -9.03 19.05
N ILE A 790 1.30 -8.05 18.69
CA ILE A 790 0.95 -7.01 17.70
C ILE A 790 1.27 -7.44 16.26
N GLY A 791 2.06 -8.49 16.04
CA GLY A 791 2.28 -9.03 14.70
C GLY A 791 2.85 -10.46 14.67
N ILE A 792 2.64 -11.16 13.56
CA ILE A 792 3.11 -12.55 13.33
C ILE A 792 3.92 -12.62 12.03
N ALA A 793 5.25 -12.50 12.13
CA ALA A 793 6.24 -12.88 11.12
C ALA A 793 7.63 -12.95 11.80
N LEU A 794 8.64 -13.59 11.20
CA LEU A 794 9.97 -13.79 11.79
C LEU A 794 10.77 -12.47 11.87
N PHE A 795 10.39 -11.60 12.81
CA PHE A 795 10.96 -10.27 12.96
C PHE A 795 12.35 -10.28 13.63
N PHE A 796 13.18 -9.30 13.30
CA PHE A 796 14.44 -9.00 13.97
C PHE A 796 14.53 -7.48 14.11
N GLU A 797 15.20 -7.01 15.17
CA GLU A 797 15.52 -5.58 15.36
C GLU A 797 14.30 -4.65 15.21
N PRO A 798 13.40 -4.59 16.22
CA PRO A 798 12.48 -3.47 16.34
C PRO A 798 13.26 -2.18 16.63
N ALA A 799 12.74 -1.06 16.14
CA ALA A 799 13.06 0.31 16.52
C ALA A 799 11.76 1.10 16.58
N VAL A 800 11.69 2.17 17.38
CA VAL A 800 10.47 2.98 17.55
C VAL A 800 10.71 4.36 16.95
N LEU A 801 9.79 4.80 16.08
CA LEU A 801 9.73 6.15 15.51
C LEU A 801 9.17 7.16 16.54
N PRO A 802 9.45 8.47 16.42
CA PRO A 802 8.90 9.50 17.32
C PRO A 802 7.37 9.56 17.37
N ASP A 803 6.67 9.11 16.32
CA ASP A 803 5.22 8.98 16.28
C ASP A 803 4.70 7.68 16.93
N GLY A 804 5.57 6.87 17.55
CA GLY A 804 5.27 5.61 18.21
C GLY A 804 4.91 4.47 17.26
N ILE A 805 5.45 4.48 16.04
CA ILE A 805 5.41 3.36 15.11
C ILE A 805 6.63 2.47 15.32
N ILE A 806 6.43 1.16 15.35
CA ILE A 806 7.50 0.17 15.46
C ILE A 806 7.95 -0.27 14.06
N VAL A 807 9.18 0.08 13.71
CA VAL A 807 9.83 -0.39 12.47
C VAL A 807 10.64 -1.64 12.79
N SER A 808 10.55 -2.70 11.98
CA SER A 808 11.30 -3.93 12.21
C SER A 808 11.64 -4.69 10.92
N VAL A 809 12.73 -5.47 10.93
CA VAL A 809 13.10 -6.34 9.81
C VAL A 809 12.21 -7.59 9.79
N ARG A 810 11.51 -7.88 8.67
CA ARG A 810 10.77 -9.14 8.47
C ARG A 810 11.62 -10.19 7.77
N PHE A 811 11.55 -11.41 8.30
CA PHE A 811 11.78 -12.65 7.57
C PHE A 811 10.45 -13.41 7.51
N SER A 812 10.13 -14.05 6.40
CA SER A 812 9.21 -15.21 6.33
C SER A 812 9.27 -15.78 4.92
N ASP A 813 8.99 -17.09 4.75
CA ASP A 813 8.61 -17.70 3.45
C ASP A 813 9.47 -17.31 2.22
N SER A 814 10.78 -17.14 2.41
CA SER A 814 11.79 -16.72 1.40
C SER A 814 11.86 -15.22 1.06
N SER A 815 11.04 -14.38 1.68
CA SER A 815 11.10 -12.91 1.55
C SER A 815 11.77 -12.24 2.76
N TYR A 816 12.45 -11.13 2.49
CA TYR A 816 13.19 -10.33 3.46
C TYR A 816 12.88 -8.84 3.24
N GLY A 817 13.00 -8.01 4.27
CA GLY A 817 12.78 -6.57 4.12
C GLY A 817 12.52 -5.87 5.44
N VAL A 818 11.88 -4.70 5.37
CA VAL A 818 11.50 -3.86 6.53
C VAL A 818 9.99 -3.66 6.53
N VAL A 819 9.40 -3.58 7.71
CA VAL A 819 8.00 -3.20 7.93
C VAL A 819 7.92 -2.08 8.95
N ALA A 820 6.96 -1.19 8.81
CA ALA A 820 6.51 -0.31 9.88
C ALA A 820 5.11 -0.75 10.35
N ILE A 821 4.94 -0.85 11.66
CA ILE A 821 3.74 -1.33 12.33
C ILE A 821 3.32 -0.29 13.36
N ASN A 822 2.09 0.18 13.32
CA ASN A 822 1.51 1.04 14.35
C ASN A 822 1.38 0.25 15.67
N GLY A 823 1.35 0.92 16.83
CA GLY A 823 1.17 0.26 18.14
C GLY A 823 -0.14 -0.53 18.32
N ASP A 824 -1.14 -0.35 17.46
CA ASP A 824 -2.32 -1.24 17.46
C ASP A 824 -2.01 -2.65 16.88
N GLY A 825 -0.94 -2.79 16.09
CA GLY A 825 -0.55 -3.99 15.36
C GLY A 825 -0.82 -3.94 13.85
N VAL A 826 -1.26 -2.80 13.31
CA VAL A 826 -1.52 -2.62 11.88
C VAL A 826 -0.24 -2.20 11.15
N GLU A 827 0.08 -2.92 10.07
CA GLU A 827 1.17 -2.59 9.14
C GLU A 827 0.85 -1.28 8.39
N LYS A 828 1.65 -0.22 8.64
CA LYS A 828 1.55 1.07 7.92
C LYS A 828 2.18 0.97 6.54
N TRP A 829 3.36 0.35 6.44
CA TRP A 829 4.08 0.15 5.18
C TRP A 829 5.06 -1.01 5.24
N ARG A 830 5.51 -1.46 4.06
CA ARG A 830 6.51 -2.53 3.90
C ARG A 830 7.45 -2.26 2.73
N TYR A 831 8.74 -2.25 3.02
CA TYR A 831 9.79 -2.39 2.01
C TYR A 831 10.18 -3.87 1.85
N LYS A 832 10.14 -4.39 0.61
CA LYS A 832 10.56 -5.75 0.28
C LYS A 832 11.95 -5.71 -0.37
N SER A 833 12.95 -6.30 0.29
CA SER A 833 14.30 -6.36 -0.28
C SER A 833 14.42 -7.45 -1.35
N THR A 834 15.03 -7.08 -2.47
CA THR A 834 15.48 -7.97 -3.56
C THR A 834 16.88 -8.55 -3.30
N TYR A 835 17.65 -7.97 -2.39
CA TYR A 835 19.03 -8.38 -2.05
C TYR A 835 19.09 -9.42 -0.92
N GLY A 836 17.94 -9.86 -0.41
CA GLY A 836 17.83 -10.84 0.66
C GLY A 836 17.89 -10.22 2.05
N ARG A 837 18.50 -10.93 3.02
CA ARG A 837 18.50 -10.54 4.44
C ARG A 837 18.91 -9.08 4.64
N THR A 838 18.06 -8.33 5.34
CA THR A 838 18.34 -7.04 5.96
C THR A 838 18.77 -7.23 7.43
N ALA A 839 19.48 -6.26 8.01
CA ALA A 839 19.80 -6.15 9.44
C ALA A 839 20.41 -4.78 9.75
N ASN A 840 20.65 -4.50 11.03
CA ASN A 840 21.06 -3.20 11.56
C ASN A 840 20.17 -2.07 11.04
N LEU A 841 18.95 -2.04 11.57
CA LEU A 841 17.96 -1.01 11.28
C LEU A 841 18.19 0.20 12.18
N ILE A 842 18.28 1.39 11.56
CA ILE A 842 18.44 2.68 12.24
C ILE A 842 17.30 3.59 11.80
N VAL A 843 16.63 4.22 12.75
CA VAL A 843 15.67 5.30 12.54
C VAL A 843 16.43 6.62 12.73
N LEU A 844 16.19 7.61 11.86
CA LEU A 844 16.73 8.96 11.98
C LEU A 844 15.65 9.93 12.51
N ASP A 845 16.07 11.13 12.94
CA ASP A 845 15.18 12.16 13.51
C ASP A 845 14.16 12.72 12.50
N ASP A 846 14.45 12.64 11.19
CA ASP A 846 13.52 12.92 10.08
C ASP A 846 12.45 11.81 9.89
N GLY A 847 12.45 10.78 10.75
CA GLY A 847 11.60 9.60 10.69
C GLY A 847 11.95 8.62 9.56
N SER A 848 13.01 8.87 8.81
CA SER A 848 13.49 7.98 7.77
C SER A 848 14.21 6.75 8.36
N VAL A 849 14.33 5.68 7.56
CA VAL A 849 14.82 4.38 8.03
C VAL A 849 15.96 3.89 7.17
N MET A 850 17.11 3.61 7.78
CA MET A 850 18.29 3.06 7.11
C MET A 850 18.60 1.62 7.56
N PHE A 851 19.09 0.79 6.65
CA PHE A 851 19.56 -0.57 6.96
C PHE A 851 20.55 -1.08 5.91
N ARG A 852 21.21 -2.20 6.20
CA ARG A 852 22.18 -2.89 5.31
C ARG A 852 21.76 -4.34 5.01
N HIS A 853 22.46 -4.97 4.07
CA HIS A 853 22.29 -6.38 3.71
C HIS A 853 23.51 -7.24 4.11
N PRO A 854 23.48 -8.00 5.23
CA PRO A 854 24.64 -8.79 5.72
C PRO A 854 25.16 -9.88 4.77
N ALA A 855 24.36 -10.28 3.77
CA ALA A 855 24.77 -11.22 2.74
C ALA A 855 25.69 -10.58 1.68
N GLY A 856 25.68 -9.26 1.56
CA GLY A 856 26.16 -8.49 0.41
C GLY A 856 24.98 -7.89 -0.34
N GLY A 857 25.02 -6.57 -0.56
CA GLY A 857 23.96 -5.75 -1.12
C GLY A 857 24.17 -4.28 -0.69
N PRO A 858 23.32 -3.34 -1.15
CA PRO A 858 23.47 -1.94 -0.83
C PRO A 858 23.18 -1.64 0.66
N ILE A 859 23.56 -0.44 1.10
CA ILE A 859 22.88 0.24 2.20
C ILE A 859 21.69 0.98 1.61
N THR A 860 20.52 0.86 2.24
CA THR A 860 19.27 1.44 1.76
C THR A 860 18.75 2.44 2.78
N LYS A 861 18.34 3.65 2.32
CA LYS A 861 17.55 4.61 3.11
C LYS A 861 16.12 4.67 2.56
N LEU A 862 15.12 4.58 3.44
CA LEU A 862 13.69 4.73 3.16
C LEU A 862 13.16 6.01 3.80
N ASP A 863 12.08 6.58 3.26
CA ASP A 863 11.32 7.67 3.89
C ASP A 863 10.41 7.17 5.03
N VAL A 864 9.67 8.10 5.65
CA VAL A 864 8.66 7.85 6.70
C VAL A 864 7.50 6.94 6.26
N ASN A 865 7.39 6.65 4.96
CA ASN A 865 6.35 5.87 4.31
C ASN A 865 6.89 4.53 3.72
N GLY A 866 8.17 4.23 3.90
CA GLY A 866 8.81 3.00 3.41
C GLY A 866 9.24 3.05 1.94
N ASN A 867 9.08 4.19 1.25
CA ASN A 867 9.59 4.39 -0.10
C ASN A 867 11.12 4.53 -0.03
N LYS A 868 11.84 3.93 -0.98
CA LYS A 868 13.30 4.06 -1.01
C LYS A 868 13.73 5.44 -1.50
N ILE A 869 14.46 6.16 -0.65
CA ILE A 869 15.15 7.42 -1.01
C ILE A 869 16.41 7.09 -1.83
N TRP A 870 17.25 6.18 -1.34
CA TRP A 870 18.49 5.78 -2.03
C TRP A 870 18.94 4.35 -1.70
N ASP A 871 19.68 3.74 -2.65
CA ASP A 871 20.55 2.59 -2.44
C ASP A 871 22.00 3.01 -2.72
N SER A 872 22.93 2.70 -1.83
CA SER A 872 24.37 2.86 -2.04
C SER A 872 25.00 1.47 -2.14
N ASP A 873 25.42 1.04 -3.34
CA ASP A 873 26.17 -0.21 -3.53
C ASP A 873 27.68 0.05 -3.52
N ILE A 874 28.34 -0.80 -2.73
CA ILE A 874 29.67 -0.61 -2.14
C ILE A 874 30.49 -1.91 -2.22
N GLY A 875 29.92 -2.98 -2.80
CA GLY A 875 30.67 -4.16 -3.22
C GLY A 875 31.21 -5.06 -2.10
N GLY A 876 30.38 -5.43 -1.13
CA GLY A 876 30.79 -6.45 -0.14
C GLY A 876 29.81 -6.69 1.00
N LYS A 877 30.27 -7.47 2.00
CA LYS A 877 29.58 -7.61 3.29
C LYS A 877 30.06 -6.52 4.23
N THR A 878 29.16 -5.89 4.97
CA THR A 878 29.48 -4.78 5.88
C THR A 878 29.40 -5.18 7.36
N SER A 879 30.12 -4.47 8.23
CA SER A 879 29.82 -4.38 9.67
C SER A 879 28.45 -3.76 9.90
N ASP A 880 28.03 -3.59 11.15
CA ASP A 880 26.88 -2.73 11.41
C ASP A 880 27.27 -1.27 11.08
N LEU A 881 26.25 -0.45 10.82
CA LEU A 881 26.33 0.97 10.54
C LEU A 881 26.42 1.75 11.85
N ALA A 882 27.15 2.86 11.82
CA ALA A 882 27.18 3.87 12.87
C ALA A 882 27.06 5.26 12.24
N LEU A 883 26.52 6.23 12.98
CA LEU A 883 26.33 7.60 12.51
C LEU A 883 27.22 8.57 13.31
N ASP A 884 27.63 9.67 12.69
CA ASP A 884 28.03 10.88 13.42
C ASP A 884 26.84 11.84 13.62
N ASP A 885 27.02 12.90 14.41
CA ASP A 885 25.98 13.90 14.71
C ASP A 885 25.43 14.60 13.44
N ASP A 886 26.19 14.61 12.34
CA ASP A 886 25.79 15.13 11.02
C ASP A 886 25.01 14.10 10.16
N GLY A 887 24.75 12.90 10.69
CA GLY A 887 24.01 11.83 10.00
C GLY A 887 24.80 11.06 8.93
N ASN A 888 26.13 11.20 8.87
CA ASN A 888 26.95 10.45 7.91
C ASN A 888 27.13 8.99 8.34
N VAL A 889 27.17 8.07 7.37
CA VAL A 889 27.13 6.63 7.61
C VAL A 889 28.51 5.99 7.58
N PHE A 890 28.95 5.42 8.70
CA PHE A 890 30.20 4.68 8.83
C PHE A 890 29.99 3.17 8.94
N PHE A 891 30.83 2.39 8.25
CA PHE A 891 30.88 0.92 8.37
C PHE A 891 32.23 0.40 7.84
N THR A 892 32.51 -0.88 8.08
CA THR A 892 33.65 -1.59 7.49
C THR A 892 33.20 -2.65 6.49
N ILE A 893 33.90 -2.79 5.36
CA ILE A 893 33.66 -3.83 4.35
C ILE A 893 34.54 -5.04 4.69
N VAL A 894 33.91 -6.10 5.22
CA VAL A 894 34.54 -7.31 5.77
C VAL A 894 35.35 -8.08 4.72
N SER A 895 34.94 -8.03 3.45
CA SER A 895 35.64 -8.68 2.33
C SER A 895 36.86 -7.91 1.82
N LEU A 896 37.01 -6.63 2.19
CA LEU A 896 38.09 -5.75 1.73
C LEU A 896 39.01 -5.27 2.87
N ASP A 897 38.62 -5.48 4.14
CA ASP A 897 39.30 -4.93 5.32
C ASP A 897 39.45 -3.39 5.22
N LYS A 898 38.35 -2.72 4.79
CA LYS A 898 38.25 -1.26 4.55
C LYS A 898 37.18 -0.62 5.42
N MET A 899 37.34 0.67 5.73
CA MET A 899 36.30 1.53 6.30
C MET A 899 35.77 2.49 5.22
N VAL A 900 34.50 2.89 5.31
CA VAL A 900 33.84 3.82 4.39
C VAL A 900 33.03 4.85 5.19
N LYS A 901 32.94 6.08 4.69
CA LYS A 901 31.97 7.10 5.12
C LYS A 901 31.06 7.47 3.94
N LEU A 902 29.74 7.43 4.14
CA LEU A 902 28.74 7.95 3.21
C LEU A 902 28.11 9.26 3.72
N SER A 903 27.63 10.10 2.81
CA SER A 903 26.75 11.23 3.16
C SER A 903 25.36 10.73 3.64
N PRO A 904 24.54 11.58 4.27
CA PRO A 904 23.12 11.28 4.53
C PRO A 904 22.30 10.95 3.28
N ASN A 905 22.81 11.32 2.10
CA ASN A 905 22.22 11.07 0.77
C ASN A 905 22.78 9.80 0.08
N GLY A 906 23.66 9.05 0.75
CA GLY A 906 24.23 7.79 0.26
C GLY A 906 25.48 7.93 -0.61
N ASP A 907 25.96 9.14 -0.88
CA ASP A 907 27.19 9.39 -1.64
C ASP A 907 28.41 8.87 -0.88
N THR A 908 29.35 8.19 -1.56
CA THR A 908 30.62 7.83 -0.92
C THR A 908 31.51 9.06 -0.76
N LEU A 909 31.68 9.54 0.48
CA LEU A 909 32.58 10.64 0.81
C LEU A 909 34.04 10.17 0.77
N TRP A 910 34.35 9.03 1.41
CA TRP A 910 35.67 8.40 1.33
C TRP A 910 35.66 6.90 1.63
N ILE A 911 36.72 6.22 1.19
CA ILE A 911 37.08 4.84 1.55
C ILE A 911 38.51 4.88 2.09
N SER A 912 38.77 4.24 3.25
CA SER A 912 40.04 4.33 3.96
C SER A 912 41.24 3.95 3.06
N THR A 913 42.32 4.71 3.11
CA THR A 913 43.49 4.47 2.24
C THR A 913 44.24 3.19 2.63
N ASP A 914 44.45 2.98 3.93
CA ASP A 914 44.97 1.73 4.49
C ASP A 914 43.89 0.63 4.60
N GLY A 915 44.33 -0.63 4.62
CA GLY A 915 43.49 -1.80 4.84
C GLY A 915 43.92 -2.53 6.10
N SER A 916 42.97 -2.80 7.00
CA SER A 916 43.24 -3.31 8.35
C SER A 916 42.19 -4.33 8.78
N ARG A 917 42.59 -5.30 9.62
CA ARG A 917 41.77 -6.46 10.01
C ARG A 917 40.63 -6.10 10.96
N PHE A 918 39.66 -5.33 10.48
CA PHE A 918 38.45 -4.99 11.19
C PHE A 918 37.57 -6.22 11.41
N GLY A 919 37.60 -7.20 10.49
CA GLY A 919 36.95 -8.50 10.69
C GLY A 919 35.45 -8.46 10.96
N GLY A 920 34.77 -7.35 10.62
CA GLY A 920 33.35 -7.10 10.89
C GLY A 920 33.04 -6.39 12.21
N PHE A 921 34.04 -5.85 12.94
CA PHE A 921 33.77 -4.94 14.05
C PHE A 921 33.12 -3.63 13.56
N ASN A 922 32.24 -3.07 14.39
CA ASN A 922 31.52 -1.83 14.11
C ASN A 922 32.42 -0.60 14.39
N PRO A 923 32.34 0.45 13.56
CA PRO A 923 32.92 1.74 13.90
C PRO A 923 32.20 2.40 15.09
N ALA A 924 32.91 3.32 15.74
CA ALA A 924 32.39 4.26 16.72
C ALA A 924 32.88 5.67 16.35
N PRO A 925 32.05 6.47 15.66
CA PRO A 925 32.27 7.91 15.52
C PRO A 925 32.28 8.58 16.90
N VAL A 926 33.01 9.69 17.03
CA VAL A 926 33.16 10.44 18.29
C VAL A 926 33.16 11.95 18.05
N ASP A 927 32.95 12.73 19.11
CA ASP A 927 32.92 14.19 19.03
C ASP A 927 34.22 14.75 18.44
N GLY A 928 34.06 15.70 17.52
CA GLY A 928 35.15 16.17 16.66
C GLY A 928 35.33 15.37 15.36
N GLY A 929 34.40 14.45 15.04
CA GLY A 929 34.20 13.85 13.71
C GLY A 929 35.06 12.63 13.38
N ASP A 930 36.16 12.41 14.11
CA ASP A 930 37.00 11.21 13.97
C ASP A 930 36.23 9.91 14.28
N VAL A 931 36.73 8.79 13.78
CA VAL A 931 36.09 7.48 13.93
C VAL A 931 37.06 6.41 14.42
N PHE A 932 36.67 5.69 15.47
CA PHE A 932 37.44 4.58 16.03
C PHE A 932 36.84 3.22 15.62
N VAL A 933 37.66 2.16 15.62
CA VAL A 933 37.18 0.79 15.35
C VAL A 933 38.09 -0.27 15.99
N SER A 934 37.50 -1.37 16.47
CA SER A 934 38.22 -2.56 16.96
C SER A 934 38.82 -3.37 15.80
N ALA A 935 39.86 -4.18 16.08
CA ALA A 935 40.53 -5.02 15.08
C ALA A 935 41.31 -6.21 15.68
N ASP A 936 41.64 -7.18 14.81
CA ASP A 936 42.53 -8.32 15.12
C ASP A 936 43.98 -8.01 14.72
N MET A 937 44.74 -7.41 15.64
CA MET A 937 46.15 -7.02 15.41
C MET A 937 47.12 -8.18 15.70
N ASN A 938 47.08 -9.21 14.85
CA ASN A 938 47.90 -10.43 14.93
C ASN A 938 47.54 -11.35 16.11
N GLY A 939 46.25 -11.60 16.33
CA GLY A 939 45.75 -12.43 17.43
C GLY A 939 45.69 -11.70 18.77
N LEU A 940 45.73 -10.37 18.76
CA LEU A 940 45.58 -9.49 19.93
C LEU A 940 44.46 -8.47 19.68
N PRO A 941 43.69 -8.09 20.71
CA PRO A 941 42.76 -6.95 20.64
C PRO A 941 43.51 -5.67 20.27
N GLY A 942 43.18 -5.07 19.12
CA GLY A 942 43.74 -3.80 18.67
C GLY A 942 42.66 -2.81 18.27
N PHE A 943 43.03 -1.55 18.15
CA PHE A 943 42.13 -0.43 17.87
C PHE A 943 42.78 0.55 16.90
N TYR A 944 41.97 1.10 16.00
CA TYR A 944 42.36 2.13 15.03
C TYR A 944 41.52 3.39 15.23
N ARG A 945 42.08 4.55 14.84
CA ARG A 945 41.40 5.85 14.71
C ARG A 945 41.68 6.40 13.33
N PHE A 946 40.63 6.73 12.57
CA PHE A 946 40.71 7.40 11.28
C PHE A 946 40.17 8.82 11.39
N ASN A 947 40.64 9.70 10.50
CA ASN A 947 40.08 11.05 10.41
C ASN A 947 38.68 11.04 9.78
N GLY A 948 37.76 11.80 10.37
CA GLY A 948 36.37 11.91 9.95
C GLY A 948 36.15 12.39 8.51
N ASP A 949 37.04 13.25 8.01
CA ASP A 949 36.87 13.96 6.73
C ASP A 949 37.65 13.32 5.58
N THR A 950 38.83 12.75 5.88
CA THR A 950 39.76 12.22 4.86
C THR A 950 39.87 10.70 4.82
N GLY A 951 39.43 9.99 5.87
CA GLY A 951 39.66 8.55 6.01
C GLY A 951 41.13 8.15 6.20
N GLU A 952 42.02 9.11 6.49
CA GLU A 952 43.43 8.84 6.80
C GLU A 952 43.60 8.22 8.20
N LEU A 953 44.57 7.30 8.34
CA LEU A 953 44.87 6.65 9.61
C LEU A 953 45.64 7.59 10.55
N LEU A 954 45.00 8.02 11.64
CA LEU A 954 45.58 8.93 12.63
C LEU A 954 46.35 8.19 13.74
N TRP A 955 45.80 7.09 14.25
CA TRP A 955 46.39 6.34 15.37
C TRP A 955 46.02 4.85 15.36
N SER A 956 46.91 4.02 15.91
CA SER A 956 46.61 2.62 16.23
C SER A 956 47.47 2.11 17.39
N ASP A 957 46.88 1.32 18.28
CA ASP A 957 47.60 0.56 19.32
C ASP A 957 46.81 -0.73 19.67
N ARG A 958 47.38 -1.58 20.51
CA ARG A 958 46.79 -2.86 20.93
C ARG A 958 47.06 -3.19 22.38
N VAL A 959 46.20 -4.06 22.93
CA VAL A 959 46.40 -4.67 24.25
C VAL A 959 47.72 -5.45 24.23
N LYS A 960 48.59 -5.15 25.21
CA LYS A 960 49.99 -5.62 25.24
C LYS A 960 50.16 -6.96 25.95
N ILE A 961 49.09 -7.54 26.50
CA ILE A 961 49.08 -8.85 27.18
C ILE A 961 48.69 -9.93 26.17
N ALA A 962 49.58 -10.91 25.97
CA ALA A 962 49.34 -12.02 25.04
C ALA A 962 48.50 -13.13 25.67
N SER A 963 47.23 -13.20 25.29
CA SER A 963 46.25 -14.21 25.71
C SER A 963 45.23 -14.43 24.59
N LEU A 964 44.37 -15.46 24.70
CA LEU A 964 43.39 -15.85 23.68
C LEU A 964 42.16 -14.91 23.62
N TYR A 965 42.38 -13.60 23.67
CA TYR A 965 41.34 -12.59 23.74
C TYR A 965 41.06 -12.00 22.35
N LYS A 966 39.78 -11.79 22.05
CA LYS A 966 39.33 -10.82 21.05
C LYS A 966 38.65 -9.66 21.78
N ALA A 967 38.78 -8.45 21.24
CA ALA A 967 37.87 -7.35 21.57
C ALA A 967 36.44 -7.70 21.10
N ILE A 968 35.47 -6.92 21.59
CA ILE A 968 34.19 -6.74 20.90
C ILE A 968 34.14 -5.33 20.28
N ASN A 969 32.95 -4.87 19.91
CA ASN A 969 32.73 -3.50 19.43
C ASN A 969 33.04 -2.46 20.53
N LEU A 970 33.28 -1.22 20.11
CA LEU A 970 33.43 -0.07 21.00
C LEU A 970 32.05 0.49 21.35
N THR A 971 31.94 1.06 22.55
CA THR A 971 30.83 1.92 22.98
C THR A 971 31.40 3.28 23.34
N TYR A 972 30.82 4.35 22.81
CA TYR A 972 31.24 5.72 23.10
C TYR A 972 30.43 6.31 24.27
N ASP A 973 31.12 7.03 25.13
CA ASP A 973 30.62 7.83 26.23
C ASP A 973 30.94 9.30 25.88
N LYS A 974 29.91 10.02 25.41
CA LYS A 974 30.00 11.40 24.91
C LYS A 974 30.33 12.38 26.05
N GLU A 975 29.79 12.13 27.24
CA GLU A 975 29.93 12.97 28.45
C GLU A 975 31.38 12.99 28.95
N GLU A 976 31.99 11.80 29.14
CA GLU A 976 33.40 11.70 29.55
C GLU A 976 34.38 11.86 28.38
N ASN A 977 33.90 11.79 27.13
CA ASN A 977 34.70 11.66 25.92
C ASN A 977 35.60 10.39 25.92
N MET A 978 34.98 9.27 26.29
CA MET A 978 35.64 7.98 26.53
C MET A 978 35.09 6.87 25.64
N LEU A 979 35.96 5.98 25.19
CA LEU A 979 35.57 4.76 24.48
C LEU A 979 35.81 3.54 25.36
N TYR A 980 34.79 2.70 25.49
CA TYR A 980 34.81 1.46 26.26
C TYR A 980 34.71 0.25 25.33
N ALA A 981 35.50 -0.79 25.60
CA ALA A 981 35.36 -2.08 24.92
C ALA A 981 35.69 -3.22 25.88
N SER A 982 34.79 -4.18 26.04
CA SER A 982 35.11 -5.40 26.77
C SER A 982 35.93 -6.37 25.91
N THR A 983 36.44 -7.41 26.56
CA THR A 983 37.20 -8.50 25.92
C THR A 983 36.54 -9.83 26.23
N ARG A 984 36.95 -10.92 25.56
CA ARG A 984 36.58 -12.29 25.96
C ARG A 984 37.31 -12.76 27.24
N SER A 985 37.26 -11.94 28.29
CA SER A 985 37.75 -12.17 29.65
C SER A 985 37.09 -11.15 30.63
N THR A 986 37.41 -11.19 31.92
CA THR A 986 36.97 -10.19 32.93
C THR A 986 37.65 -8.81 32.76
N ARG A 987 38.00 -8.41 31.54
CA ARG A 987 38.78 -7.19 31.24
C ARG A 987 38.04 -6.21 30.35
N ILE A 988 38.06 -4.96 30.78
CA ILE A 988 37.49 -3.78 30.12
C ILE A 988 38.64 -2.89 29.69
N ILE A 989 38.64 -2.48 28.42
CA ILE A 989 39.53 -1.49 27.84
C ILE A 989 38.82 -0.14 27.86
N ARG A 990 39.52 0.91 28.28
CA ARG A 990 39.06 2.31 28.28
C ARG A 990 40.08 3.16 27.51
N ILE A 991 39.62 3.88 26.49
CA ILE A 991 40.45 4.71 25.59
C ILE A 991 39.98 6.16 25.69
N LYS A 992 40.89 7.09 26.01
CA LYS A 992 40.61 8.54 25.98
C LYS A 992 40.56 9.04 24.55
N VAL A 993 39.42 9.59 24.10
CA VAL A 993 39.29 10.08 22.70
C VAL A 993 40.30 11.18 22.39
N LEU A 994 40.49 12.15 23.28
CA LEU A 994 41.35 13.31 23.01
C LEU A 994 42.86 13.00 23.03
N THR A 995 43.31 11.98 23.78
CA THR A 995 44.75 11.68 23.96
C THR A 995 45.19 10.35 23.34
N ASN A 996 44.25 9.49 22.94
CA ASN A 996 44.47 8.08 22.59
C ASN A 996 45.12 7.25 23.72
N GLU A 997 45.01 7.69 24.98
CA GLU A 997 45.49 6.93 26.14
C GLU A 997 44.62 5.69 26.35
N MET A 998 45.19 4.51 26.13
CA MET A 998 44.55 3.21 26.35
C MET A 998 44.91 2.66 27.74
N SER A 999 43.88 2.27 28.48
CA SER A 999 43.96 1.69 29.82
C SER A 999 43.16 0.39 29.89
N GLU A 1000 43.51 -0.50 30.83
CA GLU A 1000 42.96 -1.86 30.93
C GLU A 1000 42.70 -2.19 32.41
N TYR A 1001 41.46 -2.57 32.71
CA TYR A 1001 40.96 -2.85 34.06
C TYR A 1001 40.41 -4.27 34.14
N MET A 1002 40.40 -4.87 35.34
CA MET A 1002 39.64 -6.09 35.61
C MET A 1002 38.42 -5.77 36.47
N THR A 1003 37.28 -6.38 36.14
CA THR A 1003 36.07 -6.41 37.00
C THR A 1003 36.07 -7.67 37.88
N SER A 1004 35.38 -7.60 39.01
CA SER A 1004 35.08 -8.72 39.92
C SER A 1004 33.80 -9.49 39.54
N CYS A 1005 32.99 -8.96 38.61
CA CYS A 1005 31.74 -9.56 38.13
C CYS A 1005 31.91 -11.05 37.72
N ASN A 1006 31.08 -11.93 38.27
CA ASN A 1006 30.97 -13.36 37.96
C ASN A 1006 32.35 -14.09 37.86
N GLU A 1007 32.98 -14.33 39.02
CA GLU A 1007 34.31 -14.97 39.15
C GLU A 1007 34.38 -16.40 38.55
N GLY A 1008 34.64 -16.50 37.24
CA GLY A 1008 34.83 -17.81 36.57
C GLY A 1008 35.22 -17.76 35.09
N VAL A 1009 34.76 -16.75 34.36
CA VAL A 1009 35.21 -16.35 33.01
C VAL A 1009 35.00 -17.37 31.86
N ILE A 1010 34.11 -17.06 30.91
CA ILE A 1010 34.44 -16.48 29.58
C ILE A 1010 33.13 -16.27 28.84
N ALA A 1011 32.75 -15.00 28.67
CA ALA A 1011 32.26 -14.37 27.43
C ALA A 1011 31.45 -13.12 27.81
N THR A 1012 31.84 -11.97 27.26
CA THR A 1012 31.10 -10.71 27.43
C THR A 1012 30.21 -10.49 26.21
N VAL A 1013 29.01 -10.01 26.50
CA VAL A 1013 27.99 -9.59 25.53
C VAL A 1013 27.84 -8.05 25.68
N PRO A 1014 26.82 -7.33 25.16
CA PRO A 1014 26.98 -5.89 24.90
C PRO A 1014 27.09 -5.03 26.16
N THR A 1015 27.67 -3.84 25.96
CA THR A 1015 27.87 -2.80 26.96
C THR A 1015 26.89 -1.64 26.71
N LYS A 1016 26.27 -1.13 27.78
CA LYS A 1016 25.46 0.12 27.76
C LYS A 1016 26.10 1.11 28.73
N VAL A 1017 26.20 2.36 28.32
CA VAL A 1017 26.66 3.49 29.14
C VAL A 1017 25.42 4.14 29.78
N ARG A 1018 25.46 4.36 31.10
CA ARG A 1018 24.61 5.30 31.85
C ARG A 1018 25.45 6.53 32.22
N GLU A 1019 24.87 7.53 32.89
CA GLU A 1019 25.62 8.69 33.43
C GLU A 1019 26.76 8.25 34.38
N ASP A 1020 26.42 7.38 35.34
CA ASP A 1020 27.27 6.98 36.47
C ASP A 1020 28.06 5.66 36.25
N SER A 1021 27.58 4.82 35.32
CA SER A 1021 27.94 3.40 35.30
C SER A 1021 27.95 2.77 33.91
N LEU A 1022 28.63 1.62 33.84
CA LEU A 1022 28.63 0.72 32.68
C LEU A 1022 27.83 -0.54 33.04
N LEU A 1023 26.84 -0.88 32.23
CA LEU A 1023 26.12 -2.15 32.32
C LEU A 1023 26.79 -3.16 31.39
N ILE A 1024 27.18 -4.33 31.92
CA ILE A 1024 27.82 -5.41 31.14
C ILE A 1024 27.13 -6.74 31.44
N GLY A 1025 26.67 -7.42 30.38
CA GLY A 1025 26.23 -8.82 30.44
C GLY A 1025 27.40 -9.80 30.36
N MET A 1026 27.41 -10.80 31.24
CA MET A 1026 28.46 -11.82 31.35
C MET A 1026 27.89 -13.22 31.58
N PHE A 1027 28.55 -14.25 31.05
CA PHE A 1027 28.20 -15.65 31.34
C PHE A 1027 29.42 -16.56 31.49
N ASN A 1028 29.21 -17.70 32.17
CA ASN A 1028 30.26 -18.65 32.51
C ASN A 1028 30.15 -19.94 31.66
N VAL A 1029 31.02 -20.07 30.65
CA VAL A 1029 31.09 -21.28 29.78
C VAL A 1029 31.65 -22.53 30.45
N PHE A 1030 32.26 -22.41 31.64
CA PHE A 1030 32.83 -23.53 32.38
C PHE A 1030 31.92 -24.06 33.50
N ASP A 1031 30.90 -23.30 33.90
CA ASP A 1031 29.83 -23.82 34.75
C ASP A 1031 28.88 -24.71 33.92
N VAL A 1032 28.61 -25.91 34.43
CA VAL A 1032 27.63 -26.84 33.85
C VAL A 1032 26.19 -26.30 33.90
N ASN A 1033 25.92 -25.34 34.79
CA ASN A 1033 24.64 -24.64 34.90
C ASN A 1033 24.59 -23.33 34.08
N ARG A 1034 25.73 -22.89 33.50
CA ARG A 1034 25.88 -21.66 32.71
C ARG A 1034 25.32 -20.38 33.38
N LYS A 1035 25.59 -20.18 34.68
CA LYS A 1035 25.22 -18.94 35.38
C LYS A 1035 25.60 -17.69 34.58
N ALA A 1036 24.62 -16.83 34.37
CA ALA A 1036 24.73 -15.56 33.67
C ALA A 1036 24.38 -14.42 34.63
N ALA A 1037 24.96 -13.25 34.38
CA ALA A 1037 24.76 -12.07 35.20
C ALA A 1037 24.75 -10.80 34.33
N ILE A 1038 24.05 -9.76 34.81
CA ILE A 1038 24.35 -8.38 34.46
C ILE A 1038 24.96 -7.69 35.68
N CYS A 1039 26.01 -6.93 35.43
CA CYS A 1039 26.73 -6.16 36.44
C CYS A 1039 26.67 -4.67 36.08
N SER A 1040 26.28 -3.84 37.05
CA SER A 1040 26.56 -2.41 37.02
C SER A 1040 27.95 -2.16 37.59
N ILE A 1041 28.73 -1.32 36.91
CA ILE A 1041 30.14 -1.05 37.21
C ILE A 1041 30.34 0.47 37.22
N GLU A 1042 30.88 1.01 38.32
CA GLU A 1042 31.14 2.46 38.46
C GLU A 1042 32.08 2.98 37.36
N LYS A 1043 31.77 4.13 36.74
CA LYS A 1043 32.71 4.86 35.88
C LYS A 1043 33.85 5.45 36.75
N GLY A 1044 34.91 4.67 36.93
CA GLY A 1044 36.04 5.06 37.77
C GLY A 1044 36.67 6.40 37.39
N ASN A 1045 36.63 7.36 38.32
CA ASN A 1045 37.22 8.70 38.23
C ASN A 1045 38.67 8.70 37.68
N GLU A 1046 39.07 9.79 37.00
CA GLU A 1046 40.32 9.88 36.21
C GLU A 1046 41.63 9.54 36.94
N ASP A 1047 41.68 9.65 38.27
CA ASP A 1047 42.89 9.53 39.12
C ASP A 1047 43.51 8.10 39.21
N GLY A 1048 43.07 7.17 38.37
CA GLY A 1048 43.85 5.98 38.00
C GLY A 1048 44.06 4.94 39.11
N LYS A 1049 43.14 4.85 40.08
CA LYS A 1049 43.15 3.81 41.11
C LYS A 1049 41.88 2.98 41.10
N ILE A 1050 42.07 1.73 40.67
CA ILE A 1050 41.23 0.54 40.93
C ILE A 1050 40.42 0.64 42.24
N PHE A 1051 39.14 0.26 42.25
CA PHE A 1051 38.49 -0.66 41.32
C PHE A 1051 37.33 -0.07 40.49
N LEU A 1052 37.11 -0.70 39.33
CA LEU A 1052 35.79 -0.80 38.72
C LEU A 1052 34.99 -1.80 39.57
N ASP A 1053 34.60 -1.40 40.77
CA ASP A 1053 33.83 -2.26 41.67
C ASP A 1053 32.43 -2.47 41.06
N THR A 1054 31.95 -3.69 41.19
CA THR A 1054 30.60 -4.07 40.74
C THR A 1054 29.61 -3.48 41.74
N ASN A 1055 28.94 -2.38 41.36
CA ASN A 1055 27.93 -1.69 42.15
C ASN A 1055 26.85 -2.67 42.65
N TRP A 1056 26.42 -3.52 41.73
CA TRP A 1056 25.54 -4.67 41.97
C TRP A 1056 25.72 -5.71 40.87
N GLU A 1057 25.49 -6.99 41.20
CA GLU A 1057 25.48 -8.12 40.28
C GLU A 1057 24.11 -8.81 40.39
N ALA A 1058 23.35 -8.82 39.28
CA ALA A 1058 22.08 -9.50 39.16
C ALA A 1058 22.28 -10.85 38.45
N GLU A 1059 21.96 -11.96 39.14
CA GLU A 1059 21.99 -13.31 38.56
C GLU A 1059 20.71 -13.58 37.75
N LEU A 1060 20.87 -14.06 36.51
CA LEU A 1060 19.82 -14.10 35.48
C LEU A 1060 19.34 -15.54 35.17
N SER A 1061 18.21 -15.66 34.47
CA SER A 1061 17.71 -16.96 33.98
C SER A 1061 18.70 -17.65 33.04
N GLY A 1062 19.43 -16.87 32.22
CA GLY A 1062 20.42 -17.38 31.29
C GLY A 1062 21.16 -16.31 30.49
N GLU A 1063 21.90 -16.77 29.48
CA GLU A 1063 22.87 -15.99 28.70
C GLU A 1063 22.21 -14.82 27.97
N VAL A 1064 22.51 -13.57 28.34
CA VAL A 1064 22.10 -12.38 27.57
C VAL A 1064 22.69 -12.46 26.16
N LEU A 1065 21.86 -12.35 25.12
CA LEU A 1065 22.33 -12.48 23.73
C LEU A 1065 22.59 -11.15 23.02
N ASN A 1066 21.73 -10.16 23.27
CA ASN A 1066 21.60 -8.96 22.44
C ASN A 1066 21.64 -7.69 23.31
N LYS A 1067 21.39 -6.53 22.69
CA LYS A 1067 21.53 -5.18 23.28
C LYS A 1067 20.82 -5.05 24.64
N ILE A 1068 21.52 -4.48 25.62
CA ILE A 1068 20.94 -4.00 26.88
C ILE A 1068 20.44 -2.58 26.61
N GLU A 1069 19.20 -2.29 26.99
CA GLU A 1069 18.63 -0.94 26.90
C GLU A 1069 18.16 -0.44 28.26
N THR A 1070 17.90 0.87 28.32
CA THR A 1070 17.43 1.59 29.51
C THR A 1070 16.38 2.61 29.14
N ASP A 1071 15.37 2.80 29.98
CA ASP A 1071 14.40 3.88 29.85
C ASP A 1071 14.90 5.19 30.51
N LEU A 1072 14.07 6.24 30.48
CA LEU A 1072 14.35 7.54 31.10
C LEU A 1072 14.34 7.51 32.64
N TYR A 1073 13.82 6.44 33.25
CA TYR A 1073 13.80 6.24 34.70
C TYR A 1073 15.00 5.40 35.19
N GLY A 1074 15.84 4.93 34.28
CA GLY A 1074 17.01 4.11 34.57
C GLY A 1074 16.70 2.62 34.81
N ASN A 1075 15.48 2.16 34.51
CA ASN A 1075 15.16 0.73 34.47
C ASN A 1075 15.90 0.07 33.30
N ILE A 1076 16.21 -1.22 33.42
CA ILE A 1076 17.15 -1.94 32.56
C ILE A 1076 16.42 -3.12 31.92
N PHE A 1077 16.51 -3.25 30.59
CA PHE A 1077 15.76 -4.25 29.82
C PHE A 1077 16.68 -5.06 28.91
N PHE A 1078 16.48 -6.38 28.89
CA PHE A 1078 17.27 -7.33 28.07
C PHE A 1078 16.49 -8.63 27.80
N THR A 1079 16.99 -9.42 26.83
CA THR A 1079 16.51 -10.79 26.57
C THR A 1079 17.60 -11.82 26.85
N THR A 1080 17.24 -12.89 27.55
CA THR A 1080 18.10 -14.07 27.75
C THR A 1080 17.93 -15.08 26.60
N LYS A 1081 18.87 -16.01 26.46
CA LYS A 1081 18.94 -17.01 25.38
C LYS A 1081 17.82 -18.05 25.40
N ASP A 1082 17.17 -18.20 26.54
CA ASP A 1082 16.26 -19.28 26.90
C ASP A 1082 14.77 -18.96 26.65
N GLY A 1083 14.43 -17.71 26.34
CA GLY A 1083 13.05 -17.29 26.05
C GLY A 1083 12.54 -16.11 26.85
N VAL A 1084 13.35 -15.60 27.79
CA VAL A 1084 12.89 -14.67 28.83
C VAL A 1084 13.24 -13.22 28.50
N VAL A 1085 12.27 -12.35 28.73
CA VAL A 1085 12.41 -10.88 28.72
C VAL A 1085 12.40 -10.42 30.18
N GLU A 1086 13.41 -9.69 30.62
CA GLU A 1086 13.53 -9.28 32.03
C GLU A 1086 13.71 -7.77 32.14
N SER A 1087 13.10 -7.19 33.18
CA SER A 1087 13.29 -5.81 33.60
C SER A 1087 13.89 -5.78 35.01
N LEU A 1088 14.99 -5.06 35.16
CA LEU A 1088 15.57 -4.70 36.47
C LEU A 1088 15.35 -3.21 36.73
N ASP A 1089 15.36 -2.80 38.00
CA ASP A 1089 15.49 -1.39 38.36
C ASP A 1089 16.94 -0.91 38.23
N SER A 1090 17.15 0.39 38.50
CA SER A 1090 18.47 1.00 38.43
C SER A 1090 19.48 0.48 39.47
N GLU A 1091 18.99 -0.24 40.50
CA GLU A 1091 19.73 -0.91 41.58
C GLU A 1091 19.96 -2.41 41.32
N GLY A 1092 19.43 -2.96 40.21
CA GLY A 1092 19.60 -4.35 39.81
C GLY A 1092 18.58 -5.35 40.38
N ASN A 1093 17.55 -4.89 41.09
CA ASN A 1093 16.47 -5.76 41.56
C ASN A 1093 15.51 -6.09 40.40
N THR A 1094 15.03 -7.33 40.32
CA THR A 1094 14.05 -7.72 39.30
C THR A 1094 12.70 -7.04 39.52
N ARG A 1095 12.29 -6.20 38.56
CA ARG A 1095 10.94 -5.59 38.49
C ARG A 1095 9.94 -6.63 37.99
N TRP A 1096 10.27 -7.29 36.87
CA TRP A 1096 9.52 -8.41 36.31
C TRP A 1096 10.38 -9.28 35.39
N SER A 1097 9.89 -10.49 35.11
CA SER A 1097 10.51 -11.49 34.23
C SER A 1097 9.40 -12.25 33.51
N LEU A 1098 9.47 -12.31 32.17
CA LEU A 1098 8.41 -12.86 31.30
C LEU A 1098 9.00 -13.90 30.35
N ASP A 1099 8.68 -15.17 30.60
CA ASP A 1099 9.03 -16.30 29.73
C ASP A 1099 8.04 -16.38 28.54
N LEU A 1100 8.56 -16.16 27.32
CA LEU A 1100 7.80 -16.29 26.07
C LEU A 1100 8.07 -17.63 25.34
N GLY A 1101 8.85 -18.53 25.96
CA GLY A 1101 8.81 -19.97 25.72
C GLY A 1101 9.60 -20.52 24.53
N SER A 1102 10.56 -19.78 23.96
CA SER A 1102 11.26 -20.20 22.74
C SER A 1102 12.69 -19.64 22.54
N SER A 1103 13.38 -20.11 21.49
CA SER A 1103 14.79 -19.83 21.23
C SER A 1103 15.01 -18.46 20.58
N VAL A 1104 15.40 -17.47 21.38
CA VAL A 1104 15.37 -16.06 20.97
C VAL A 1104 16.45 -15.65 19.96
N SER A 1105 16.05 -14.83 19.00
CA SER A 1105 16.89 -13.90 18.23
C SER A 1105 16.86 -12.47 18.83
N GLY A 1106 16.41 -12.34 20.08
CA GLY A 1106 15.65 -11.21 20.58
C GLY A 1106 16.38 -9.88 20.61
N HIS A 1107 16.11 -9.04 19.62
CA HIS A 1107 16.39 -7.62 19.73
C HIS A 1107 15.13 -6.95 20.27
N LEU A 1108 15.33 -5.94 21.13
CA LEU A 1108 14.26 -5.20 21.79
C LEU A 1108 14.44 -3.70 21.56
N ALA A 1109 13.34 -2.97 21.64
CA ALA A 1109 13.30 -1.52 21.67
C ALA A 1109 12.38 -1.05 22.80
N ILE A 1110 12.63 0.16 23.28
CA ILE A 1110 11.82 0.83 24.32
C ILE A 1110 11.14 2.02 23.65
N GLY A 1111 9.81 2.11 23.79
CA GLY A 1111 9.06 3.35 23.61
C GLY A 1111 8.57 3.86 24.97
N ASP A 1112 7.78 4.93 24.98
CA ASP A 1112 7.23 5.51 26.21
C ASP A 1112 6.46 4.46 27.03
N SER A 1113 7.08 4.00 28.12
CA SER A 1113 6.57 2.96 29.05
C SER A 1113 6.20 1.61 28.41
N VAL A 1114 6.71 1.29 27.21
CA VAL A 1114 6.38 0.05 26.47
C VAL A 1114 7.63 -0.62 25.92
N VAL A 1115 7.76 -1.92 26.16
CA VAL A 1115 8.86 -2.76 25.63
C VAL A 1115 8.40 -3.55 24.42
N TYR A 1116 9.08 -3.35 23.29
CA TYR A 1116 8.85 -4.07 22.05
C TYR A 1116 9.94 -5.10 21.82
N VAL A 1117 9.57 -6.37 21.64
CA VAL A 1117 10.54 -7.48 21.52
C VAL A 1117 10.11 -8.50 20.48
N SER A 1118 11.06 -8.96 19.65
CA SER A 1118 10.81 -10.05 18.70
C SER A 1118 11.27 -11.40 19.22
N ILE A 1119 10.34 -12.37 19.32
CA ILE A 1119 10.60 -13.74 19.78
C ILE A 1119 9.84 -14.74 18.88
N ASP A 1120 10.53 -15.78 18.39
CA ASP A 1120 10.00 -16.85 17.50
C ASP A 1120 9.23 -16.39 16.24
N GLY A 1121 9.36 -15.12 15.88
CA GLY A 1121 8.57 -14.52 14.82
C GLY A 1121 7.17 -14.06 15.22
N LYS A 1122 7.11 -13.44 16.39
CA LYS A 1122 6.07 -12.52 16.80
C LYS A 1122 6.74 -11.26 17.34
N LEU A 1123 6.18 -10.11 17.00
CA LEU A 1123 6.49 -8.87 17.70
C LEU A 1123 5.52 -8.79 18.90
N PHE A 1124 6.08 -8.80 20.10
CA PHE A 1124 5.36 -8.63 21.34
C PHE A 1124 5.46 -7.17 21.78
N GLU A 1125 4.32 -6.63 22.18
CA GLU A 1125 4.17 -5.42 22.97
C GLU A 1125 3.99 -5.84 24.44
N ILE A 1126 4.80 -5.29 25.33
CA ILE A 1126 4.76 -5.53 26.77
C ILE A 1126 4.59 -4.18 27.46
N SER A 1127 3.51 -4.03 28.21
CA SER A 1127 3.20 -2.87 29.05
C SER A 1127 2.96 -3.31 30.50
N GLU A 1128 3.30 -2.42 31.43
CA GLU A 1128 3.08 -2.56 32.89
C GLU A 1128 1.69 -2.11 33.33
#